data_AF-A0A2S7CXS7-F1
#
_entry.id   AF-A0A2S7CXS7-F1
#
_cell.length_a   1.000
_cell.length_b   1.000
_cell.length_c   1.000
_cell.angle_alpha   90.00
_cell.angle_beta   90.00
_cell.angle_gamma   90.00
#
_symmetry.space_group_name_H-M   'P 1'
#
loop_
_entity.id
_entity.type
_entity.pdbx_description
1 polymer ?
#
loop_
_entity_poly.entity_id
_entity_poly.type
_entity_poly.pdbx_seq_one_letter_code
_entity_poly.pdbx_strand_id
1 'polypeptide(L)'
;MPACRQSAIAARSGLPSAGNILHDQRCRHPQASSRAAAMHRPLADSCRPSHYPDQRQQPHYAAFRKEPPLSKLTRRQFLEAGLMTLATAGMLGACTTQDTTMQTRWTHWQAQWRWMEAIARKRHWQVTPLLIAPPATERQLLALEERHRLSVPTQLRRVLRELSADVTFGWHIPSHLHAMEQQDMPSMSVNRDAVWSLTHIDTMALPIFLEWKRDLASRDLSEAPNRPEMWENQFAFYNLINGDWLTIDTGHPDPTRQPVRYFSHELEMLHGLALAPDFFTFIDQISALGLAGTEWASWMRFGKRREEDRFYLDASSDGAKTWLAWLQRDPAQHGPDTPPLPIVERSIADRALLDAARANALDDVAAALLAGAVPDCTPDSDWLMEHTASDQEFSTAINYATRHDNTAMIERLLKAGATLNTRLLPLNTAVKYSTLATVRWLIDHGARVNGWQHQRYWPLHDLVVTRGPIAAMTREQYRQQLIDNFSIGSVDTLDAMIASAKDAETRERYLAAKHALQQASEEALKEVDGRLRNHISLQEYLDMLEALLDAGADPDAPWDNGNTMLSWCGAATARVLLAHGADPNARNIHGSTALHTATTGEKVRLLVAGGADINAWSIAQDPDDSLHYTPLQSALLGCTLEGDSPITALLELGADASRNSADGRSSLAYCFQPDLVRLIMSKGLDPLALQPGRQTLLHNLTSRHWLPRHTFPQEVAFLDFLLSLGIDINARDARGRTLLHYAAEQESNDESAPNYALVLARGADKTIEDNDGKRAVDLFATSLRTVRAALR
;
A
#
# COMPACT_ATOMS: atom_id res chain seq x y z
N MET A 1 40.16 -54.88 -10.15
CA MET A 1 39.53 -55.72 -9.11
C MET A 1 39.91 -55.16 -7.75
N PRO A 2 39.08 -55.32 -6.69
CA PRO A 2 37.67 -55.73 -6.66
C PRO A 2 36.74 -54.52 -6.38
N ALA A 3 35.47 -54.77 -6.05
CA ALA A 3 34.42 -53.77 -5.89
C ALA A 3 33.92 -53.65 -4.44
N CYS A 4 33.27 -52.54 -4.10
CA CYS A 4 32.19 -52.51 -3.10
C CYS A 4 31.22 -51.35 -3.37
N ARG A 5 29.93 -51.52 -3.06
CA ARG A 5 28.85 -50.53 -3.21
C ARG A 5 28.37 -50.09 -1.83
N GLN A 6 28.18 -48.79 -1.57
CA GLN A 6 27.05 -48.26 -0.78
C GLN A 6 26.94 -46.73 -0.78
N SER A 7 25.69 -46.25 -0.70
CA SER A 7 25.18 -44.98 -0.14
C SER A 7 25.82 -43.61 -0.48
N ALA A 8 25.07 -42.78 -1.21
CA ALA A 8 24.59 -41.45 -0.74
C ALA A 8 23.49 -40.92 -1.68
N ILE A 9 22.40 -40.37 -1.14
CA ILE A 9 21.26 -39.77 -1.88
C ILE A 9 21.05 -38.33 -1.39
N ALA A 10 20.56 -37.46 -2.26
CA ALA A 10 20.19 -36.05 -2.00
C ALA A 10 19.08 -35.93 -0.91
N ALA A 11 18.77 -34.76 -0.32
CA ALA A 11 18.90 -33.39 -0.83
C ALA A 11 19.07 -32.32 0.28
N ARG A 12 19.55 -31.14 -0.12
CA ARG A 12 19.41 -29.83 0.57
C ARG A 12 18.05 -29.23 0.14
N SER A 13 17.35 -28.37 0.89
CA SER A 13 17.69 -27.02 1.35
C SER A 13 16.59 -26.49 2.31
N GLY A 14 16.72 -25.38 3.05
CA GLY A 14 17.89 -24.50 3.24
C GLY A 14 17.59 -23.00 3.06
N LEU A 15 16.94 -22.37 4.04
CA LEU A 15 16.76 -20.92 4.28
C LEU A 15 15.90 -20.09 3.28
N PRO A 16 15.08 -19.12 3.78
CA PRO A 16 14.29 -18.21 2.95
C PRO A 16 15.07 -16.96 2.51
N SER A 17 14.80 -16.50 1.30
CA SER A 17 15.34 -15.25 0.73
C SER A 17 14.48 -14.03 1.10
N ALA A 18 15.15 -12.88 1.22
CA ALA A 18 14.48 -11.57 1.21
C ALA A 18 14.38 -11.05 -0.24
N GLY A 19 13.31 -10.31 -0.55
CA GLY A 19 13.23 -9.47 -1.74
C GLY A 19 12.36 -9.99 -2.88
N ASN A 20 11.04 -10.05 -2.66
CA ASN A 20 10.08 -9.83 -3.74
C ASN A 20 9.16 -8.66 -3.34
N ILE A 21 9.07 -7.68 -4.23
CA ILE A 21 8.21 -6.49 -4.06
C ILE A 21 6.81 -6.87 -4.56
N LEU A 22 5.86 -7.03 -3.65
CA LEU A 22 4.44 -7.09 -3.95
C LEU A 22 3.66 -6.30 -2.91
N HIS A 23 2.64 -5.57 -3.38
CA HIS A 23 1.67 -4.90 -2.52
C HIS A 23 0.87 -5.92 -1.70
N ASP A 24 0.60 -5.62 -0.44
CA ASP A 24 -0.55 -6.15 0.28
C ASP A 24 -1.05 -5.08 1.29
N GLN A 25 -2.14 -4.40 0.95
CA GLN A 25 -2.79 -3.40 1.81
C GLN A 25 -3.82 -4.07 2.73
N ARG A 26 -3.39 -4.61 3.88
CA ARG A 26 -4.33 -5.11 4.90
C ARG A 26 -4.75 -4.05 5.91
N CYS A 27 -5.59 -3.11 5.47
CA CYS A 27 -6.34 -2.25 6.38
C CYS A 27 -7.56 -2.98 6.95
N ARG A 28 -7.58 -3.25 8.25
CA ARG A 28 -8.81 -3.54 9.01
C ARG A 28 -9.09 -2.39 10.00
N HIS A 29 -10.36 -2.19 10.33
CA HIS A 29 -10.84 -0.99 11.03
C HIS A 29 -10.94 -1.20 12.55
N PRO A 30 -10.54 -0.22 13.39
CA PRO A 30 -10.94 -0.19 14.79
C PRO A 30 -12.37 0.35 14.94
N GLN A 31 -13.25 -0.42 15.59
CA GLN A 31 -14.55 0.06 16.05
C GLN A 31 -14.45 0.64 17.48
N ALA A 32 -14.64 1.95 17.62
CA ALA A 32 -14.81 2.57 18.93
C ALA A 32 -16.29 2.54 19.36
N SER A 33 -16.61 1.82 20.44
CA SER A 33 -17.93 1.87 21.07
C SER A 33 -17.98 2.95 22.15
N SER A 34 -19.09 3.70 22.19
CA SER A 34 -19.32 4.75 23.19
C SER A 34 -20.13 4.21 24.36
N ARG A 35 -19.83 4.67 25.58
CA ARG A 35 -20.87 4.91 26.58
C ARG A 35 -20.47 5.95 27.63
N ALA A 36 -21.40 6.85 27.90
CA ALA A 36 -21.23 7.98 28.80
C ALA A 36 -21.68 7.64 30.24
N ALA A 37 -21.12 8.36 31.21
CA ALA A 37 -21.73 8.61 32.52
C ALA A 37 -21.40 10.06 32.93
N ALA A 38 -22.28 10.69 33.71
CA ALA A 38 -22.34 12.15 33.85
C ALA A 38 -22.12 12.63 35.30
N MET A 39 -22.10 13.96 35.44
CA MET A 39 -22.21 14.76 36.69
C MET A 39 -20.98 14.80 37.62
N HIS A 40 -20.30 15.94 37.67
CA HIS A 40 -20.59 16.98 38.69
C HIS A 40 -19.94 18.35 38.35
N ARG A 41 -20.58 19.41 38.84
CA ARG A 41 -20.19 20.84 38.86
C ARG A 41 -20.35 21.32 40.33
N PRO A 42 -19.97 22.55 40.73
CA PRO A 42 -18.97 23.51 40.21
C PRO A 42 -18.09 24.14 41.33
N LEU A 43 -17.23 25.13 41.00
CA LEU A 43 -16.94 26.42 41.70
C LEU A 43 -15.81 27.12 40.90
N ALA A 44 -16.02 28.34 40.36
CA ALA A 44 -15.60 29.67 40.89
C ALA A 44 -14.06 29.87 40.88
N ASP A 45 -13.45 30.94 40.36
CA ASP A 45 -13.86 32.36 40.34
C ASP A 45 -13.34 33.22 39.14
N SER A 46 -14.02 34.37 38.92
CA SER A 46 -13.59 35.71 38.41
C SER A 46 -12.39 35.89 37.44
N CYS A 47 -12.35 36.77 36.42
CA CYS A 47 -12.87 38.16 36.29
C CYS A 47 -13.15 38.59 34.80
N ARG A 48 -13.86 39.72 34.62
CA ARG A 48 -14.18 40.49 33.38
C ARG A 48 -14.48 41.96 33.81
N PRO A 49 -14.85 42.94 32.94
CA PRO A 49 -14.31 43.37 31.63
C PRO A 49 -14.23 44.94 31.50
N SER A 50 -13.79 45.49 30.35
CA SER A 50 -14.12 46.85 29.81
C SER A 50 -13.36 47.10 28.48
N HIS A 51 -13.68 48.01 27.55
CA HIS A 51 -14.89 48.80 27.22
C HIS A 51 -14.84 49.21 25.71
N TYR A 52 -16.00 49.48 25.09
CA TYR A 52 -16.19 50.20 23.81
C TYR A 52 -16.35 51.72 24.11
N PRO A 53 -16.20 52.70 23.16
CA PRO A 53 -17.30 53.02 22.23
C PRO A 53 -16.97 53.65 20.84
N ASP A 54 -18.05 53.82 20.07
CA ASP A 54 -18.21 54.31 18.70
C ASP A 54 -18.47 55.85 18.60
N GLN A 55 -18.11 56.51 17.47
CA GLN A 55 -18.73 57.78 17.02
C GLN A 55 -18.71 58.05 15.48
N ARG A 56 -19.91 58.02 14.87
CA ARG A 56 -20.64 59.14 14.17
C ARG A 56 -20.30 59.67 12.74
N GLN A 57 -21.39 59.67 11.93
CA GLN A 57 -22.00 60.78 11.15
C GLN A 57 -21.81 60.95 9.61
N GLN A 58 -22.92 61.36 8.96
CA GLN A 58 -23.18 61.65 7.53
C GLN A 58 -23.45 63.18 7.34
N PRO A 59 -24.27 63.72 6.40
CA PRO A 59 -24.55 63.48 4.95
C PRO A 59 -24.57 64.78 4.08
N HIS A 60 -24.80 64.70 2.75
CA HIS A 60 -25.33 65.76 1.83
C HIS A 60 -25.59 65.17 0.40
N TYR A 61 -26.44 65.67 -0.53
CA TYR A 61 -27.68 66.48 -0.46
C TYR A 61 -28.47 66.55 -1.82
N ALA A 62 -29.77 66.25 -1.83
CA ALA A 62 -30.83 66.70 -2.78
C ALA A 62 -30.72 66.46 -4.32
N ALA A 63 -31.66 66.98 -5.15
CA ALA A 63 -32.93 66.32 -5.53
C ALA A 63 -33.69 67.02 -6.72
N PHE A 64 -34.46 66.24 -7.50
CA PHE A 64 -35.64 66.60 -8.34
C PHE A 64 -35.59 67.45 -9.65
N ARG A 65 -36.24 66.87 -10.70
CA ARG A 65 -37.33 67.38 -11.61
C ARG A 65 -37.11 67.68 -13.12
N LYS A 66 -37.98 67.00 -13.92
CA LYS A 66 -38.68 67.38 -15.18
C LYS A 66 -38.07 67.12 -16.60
N GLU A 67 -38.90 66.46 -17.42
CA GLU A 67 -38.96 66.36 -18.91
C GLU A 67 -39.32 67.72 -19.59
N PRO A 68 -39.27 67.96 -20.94
CA PRO A 68 -39.65 67.07 -22.09
C PRO A 68 -38.82 67.34 -23.41
N PRO A 69 -39.28 67.17 -24.69
CA PRO A 69 -40.39 66.41 -25.32
C PRO A 69 -40.01 65.49 -26.53
N LEU A 70 -41.03 64.87 -27.15
CA LEU A 70 -41.03 63.94 -28.31
C LEU A 70 -40.41 64.46 -29.64
N SER A 71 -39.85 63.54 -30.47
CA SER A 71 -40.48 63.15 -31.77
C SER A 71 -39.74 62.04 -32.57
N LYS A 72 -40.51 61.27 -33.36
CA LYS A 72 -40.13 60.37 -34.48
C LYS A 72 -39.32 59.08 -34.17
N LEU A 73 -40.04 57.97 -33.96
CA LEU A 73 -39.59 56.61 -34.26
C LEU A 73 -40.57 55.90 -35.21
N THR A 74 -40.09 54.89 -35.94
CA THR A 74 -40.68 54.41 -37.21
C THR A 74 -41.42 53.07 -37.13
N ARG A 75 -42.08 52.75 -38.25
CA ARG A 75 -43.19 51.79 -38.49
C ARG A 75 -42.96 50.30 -38.13
N ARG A 76 -41.95 49.93 -37.33
CA ARG A 76 -41.63 48.52 -37.00
C ARG A 76 -42.12 48.07 -35.61
N GLN A 77 -42.56 48.99 -34.75
CA GLN A 77 -43.12 48.68 -33.42
C GLN A 77 -44.66 48.51 -33.40
N PHE A 78 -45.32 48.58 -34.55
CA PHE A 78 -46.79 48.51 -34.65
C PHE A 78 -47.35 47.09 -34.93
N LEU A 79 -46.51 46.06 -34.91
CA LEU A 79 -46.89 44.67 -35.19
C LEU A 79 -46.95 43.74 -33.96
N GLU A 80 -46.58 44.22 -32.76
CA GLU A 80 -46.56 43.40 -31.52
C GLU A 80 -47.67 43.74 -30.52
N ALA A 81 -48.51 44.75 -30.79
CA ALA A 81 -49.61 45.18 -29.90
C ALA A 81 -51.02 44.83 -30.41
N GLY A 82 -51.13 43.94 -31.41
CA GLY A 82 -52.36 43.72 -32.20
C GLY A 82 -53.03 42.35 -32.06
N LEU A 83 -52.63 41.50 -31.11
CA LEU A 83 -53.13 40.12 -30.97
C LEU A 83 -53.36 39.70 -29.50
N MET A 84 -53.81 40.64 -28.67
CA MET A 84 -54.13 40.45 -27.24
C MET A 84 -55.58 40.82 -26.91
N THR A 85 -56.54 40.28 -27.67
CA THR A 85 -57.96 40.10 -27.25
C THR A 85 -58.63 39.08 -28.17
N LEU A 86 -59.44 38.16 -27.60
CA LEU A 86 -60.18 37.07 -28.26
C LEU A 86 -59.43 35.75 -28.55
N ALA A 87 -58.91 35.12 -27.49
CA ALA A 87 -58.77 33.66 -27.41
C ALA A 87 -58.97 33.10 -25.98
N THR A 88 -59.77 33.77 -25.14
CA THR A 88 -60.19 33.25 -23.83
C THR A 88 -61.34 32.24 -23.99
N ALA A 89 -61.01 31.06 -24.53
CA ALA A 89 -61.90 29.90 -24.62
C ALA A 89 -61.06 28.60 -24.64
N GLY A 90 -60.20 28.42 -23.64
CA GLY A 90 -59.22 27.33 -23.59
C GLY A 90 -58.38 27.29 -22.32
N MET A 91 -58.92 27.71 -21.17
CA MET A 91 -58.25 27.49 -19.88
C MET A 91 -58.50 26.06 -19.40
N LEU A 92 -57.42 25.28 -19.30
CA LEU A 92 -57.09 24.27 -18.26
C LEU A 92 -56.23 23.15 -18.89
N GLY A 93 -54.91 23.25 -18.76
CA GLY A 93 -53.99 22.19 -19.22
C GLY A 93 -52.51 22.58 -19.14
N ALA A 94 -51.79 21.99 -18.18
CA ALA A 94 -50.32 21.91 -18.12
C ALA A 94 -49.50 23.23 -18.18
N CYS A 95 -49.56 24.04 -17.12
CA CYS A 95 -48.32 24.64 -16.62
C CYS A 95 -47.48 23.51 -16.00
N THR A 96 -46.39 23.12 -16.67
CA THR A 96 -45.43 22.16 -16.10
C THR A 96 -44.63 22.82 -14.98
N THR A 97 -44.96 22.46 -13.74
CA THR A 97 -44.13 22.79 -12.58
C THR A 97 -42.78 22.08 -12.72
N GLN A 98 -41.75 22.79 -13.17
CA GLN A 98 -40.37 22.31 -13.05
C GLN A 98 -40.08 22.05 -11.58
N ASP A 99 -39.61 20.84 -11.27
CA ASP A 99 -39.23 20.46 -9.92
C ASP A 99 -38.02 21.29 -9.47
N THR A 100 -38.30 22.28 -8.62
CA THR A 100 -37.31 23.22 -8.07
C THR A 100 -36.19 22.48 -7.34
N THR A 101 -36.45 21.28 -6.80
CA THR A 101 -35.47 20.44 -6.12
C THR A 101 -34.41 19.93 -7.10
N MET A 102 -34.84 19.42 -8.26
CA MET A 102 -33.96 18.85 -9.28
C MET A 102 -33.12 19.93 -9.95
N GLN A 103 -33.71 21.09 -10.26
CA GLN A 103 -32.98 22.22 -10.83
C GLN A 103 -31.96 22.82 -9.83
N THR A 104 -32.27 22.83 -8.53
CA THR A 104 -31.33 23.25 -7.48
C THR A 104 -30.14 22.28 -7.39
N ARG A 105 -30.41 20.96 -7.35
CA ARG A 105 -29.41 19.89 -7.35
C ARG A 105 -28.49 19.96 -8.58
N TRP A 106 -29.06 20.12 -9.77
CA TRP A 106 -28.32 20.30 -11.01
C TRP A 106 -27.40 21.53 -11.00
N THR A 107 -27.90 22.67 -10.51
CA THR A 107 -27.11 23.90 -10.36
C THR A 107 -25.95 23.70 -9.38
N HIS A 108 -26.16 22.95 -8.30
CA HIS A 108 -25.12 22.60 -7.34
C HIS A 108 -24.02 21.72 -7.96
N TRP A 109 -24.39 20.65 -8.67
CA TRP A 109 -23.42 19.77 -9.35
C TRP A 109 -22.55 20.53 -10.36
N GLN A 110 -23.16 21.38 -11.20
CA GLN A 110 -22.41 22.23 -12.13
C GLN A 110 -21.44 23.18 -11.42
N ALA A 111 -21.79 23.68 -10.23
CA ALA A 111 -20.90 24.54 -9.46
C ALA A 111 -19.68 23.75 -8.93
N GLN A 112 -19.88 22.52 -8.45
CA GLN A 112 -18.81 21.63 -7.99
C GLN A 112 -17.84 21.28 -9.12
N TRP A 113 -18.33 20.87 -10.30
CA TRP A 113 -17.45 20.55 -11.43
C TRP A 113 -16.65 21.75 -11.91
N ARG A 114 -17.27 22.94 -12.03
CA ARG A 114 -16.57 24.18 -12.40
C ARG A 114 -15.54 24.61 -11.34
N TRP A 115 -15.84 24.42 -10.06
CA TRP A 115 -14.90 24.66 -8.95
C TRP A 115 -13.67 23.76 -9.08
N MET A 116 -13.86 22.47 -9.32
CA MET A 116 -12.76 21.52 -9.47
C MET A 116 -11.96 21.75 -10.76
N GLU A 117 -12.62 22.06 -11.87
CA GLU A 117 -11.94 22.44 -13.12
C GLU A 117 -11.03 23.67 -12.91
N ALA A 118 -11.50 24.68 -12.18
CA ALA A 118 -10.69 25.85 -11.85
C ALA A 118 -9.47 25.51 -10.98
N ILE A 119 -9.60 24.58 -10.02
CA ILE A 119 -8.47 24.10 -9.21
C ILE A 119 -7.44 23.38 -10.08
N ALA A 120 -7.89 22.41 -10.89
CA ALA A 120 -7.00 21.61 -11.73
C ALA A 120 -6.24 22.50 -12.74
N ARG A 121 -6.93 23.48 -13.35
CA ARG A 121 -6.30 24.49 -14.23
C ARG A 121 -5.31 25.39 -13.47
N LYS A 122 -5.64 25.87 -12.26
CA LYS A 122 -4.72 26.67 -11.41
C LYS A 122 -3.45 25.87 -11.06
N ARG A 123 -3.55 24.55 -10.95
CA ARG A 123 -2.44 23.64 -10.59
C ARG A 123 -1.70 23.05 -11.79
N HIS A 124 -2.00 23.49 -13.01
CA HIS A 124 -1.41 22.98 -14.25
C HIS A 124 -1.56 21.46 -14.46
N TRP A 125 -2.65 20.89 -13.96
CA TRP A 125 -3.01 19.49 -14.19
C TRP A 125 -3.54 19.26 -15.59
N GLN A 126 -3.54 18.00 -16.04
CA GLN A 126 -4.29 17.61 -17.22
C GLN A 126 -5.78 17.67 -16.89
N VAL A 127 -6.59 18.25 -17.78
CA VAL A 127 -8.02 18.51 -17.56
C VAL A 127 -8.80 18.21 -18.84
N THR A 128 -9.76 17.29 -18.75
CA THR A 128 -10.82 17.12 -19.73
C THR A 128 -11.91 18.16 -19.42
N PRO A 129 -12.13 19.18 -20.28
CA PRO A 129 -13.01 20.31 -19.96
C PRO A 129 -14.46 19.90 -19.69
N LEU A 130 -15.16 20.66 -18.85
CA LEU A 130 -16.59 20.42 -18.59
C LEU A 130 -17.44 20.68 -19.84
N LEU A 131 -17.98 19.62 -20.45
CA LEU A 131 -19.01 19.70 -21.49
C LEU A 131 -20.29 19.04 -21.00
N ILE A 132 -21.42 19.65 -21.34
CA ILE A 132 -22.77 19.18 -20.97
C ILE A 132 -23.58 19.10 -22.26
N ALA A 133 -23.97 17.90 -22.67
CA ALA A 133 -24.78 17.67 -23.86
C ALA A 133 -26.27 18.02 -23.63
N PRO A 134 -27.08 18.16 -24.69
CA PRO A 134 -28.54 18.21 -24.56
C PRO A 134 -29.10 16.97 -23.86
N PRO A 135 -30.31 17.04 -23.24
CA PRO A 135 -30.97 15.87 -22.68
C PRO A 135 -31.32 14.81 -23.74
N ALA A 136 -31.29 13.55 -23.34
CA ALA A 136 -31.65 12.40 -24.15
C ALA A 136 -33.15 12.40 -24.51
N THR A 137 -33.46 12.06 -25.75
CA THR A 137 -34.85 11.85 -26.18
C THR A 137 -35.39 10.52 -25.64
N GLU A 138 -36.69 10.46 -25.40
CA GLU A 138 -37.39 9.22 -24.99
C GLU A 138 -37.10 8.05 -25.94
N ARG A 139 -36.99 8.34 -27.25
CA ARG A 139 -36.65 7.36 -28.29
C ARG A 139 -35.26 6.73 -28.09
N GLN A 140 -34.27 7.50 -27.65
CA GLN A 140 -32.93 6.98 -27.38
C GLN A 140 -32.94 6.06 -26.15
N LEU A 141 -33.66 6.44 -25.09
CA LEU A 141 -33.79 5.63 -23.88
C LEU A 141 -34.54 4.33 -24.15
N LEU A 142 -35.67 4.37 -24.86
CA LEU A 142 -36.40 3.15 -25.25
C LEU A 142 -35.57 2.21 -26.14
N ALA A 143 -34.77 2.77 -27.06
CA ALA A 143 -33.89 1.97 -27.92
C ALA A 143 -32.74 1.30 -27.13
N LEU A 144 -32.22 1.97 -26.08
CA LEU A 144 -31.25 1.39 -25.15
C LEU A 144 -31.87 0.19 -24.39
N GLU A 145 -33.07 0.38 -23.84
CA GLU A 145 -33.78 -0.67 -23.08
C GLU A 145 -34.15 -1.87 -23.95
N GLU A 146 -34.61 -1.64 -25.17
CA GLU A 146 -34.92 -2.71 -26.14
C GLU A 146 -33.66 -3.51 -26.52
N ARG A 147 -32.54 -2.81 -26.75
CA ARG A 147 -31.27 -3.43 -27.15
C ARG A 147 -30.68 -4.32 -26.06
N HIS A 148 -30.61 -3.82 -24.84
CA HIS A 148 -29.96 -4.51 -23.71
C HIS A 148 -30.92 -5.32 -22.84
N ARG A 149 -32.23 -5.22 -23.06
CA ARG A 149 -33.31 -5.87 -22.30
C ARG A 149 -33.30 -5.55 -20.80
N LEU A 150 -32.87 -4.34 -20.47
CA LEU A 150 -32.78 -3.81 -19.11
C LEU A 150 -33.47 -2.45 -19.06
N SER A 151 -34.28 -2.19 -18.02
CA SER A 151 -34.90 -0.88 -17.82
C SER A 151 -33.91 0.12 -17.24
N VAL A 152 -33.92 1.36 -17.73
CA VAL A 152 -33.05 2.43 -17.20
C VAL A 152 -33.52 2.81 -15.78
N PRO A 153 -32.61 2.78 -14.77
CA PRO A 153 -32.93 3.14 -13.40
C PRO A 153 -33.61 4.51 -13.28
N THR A 154 -34.55 4.65 -12.35
CA THR A 154 -35.51 5.77 -12.32
C THR A 154 -34.82 7.13 -12.20
N GLN A 155 -33.85 7.24 -11.30
CA GLN A 155 -33.07 8.47 -11.11
C GLN A 155 -32.13 8.76 -12.30
N LEU A 156 -31.48 7.74 -12.86
CA LEU A 156 -30.59 7.89 -14.01
C LEU A 156 -31.36 8.33 -15.27
N ARG A 157 -32.48 7.67 -15.56
CA ARG A 157 -33.46 8.06 -16.61
C ARG A 157 -33.86 9.53 -16.45
N ARG A 158 -34.10 9.97 -15.22
CA ARG A 158 -34.45 11.35 -14.91
C ARG A 158 -33.32 12.33 -15.25
N VAL A 159 -32.07 12.03 -14.87
CA VAL A 159 -30.90 12.86 -15.26
C VAL A 159 -30.74 12.92 -16.78
N LEU A 160 -30.75 11.76 -17.44
CA LEU A 160 -30.56 11.65 -18.88
C LEU A 160 -31.60 12.46 -19.66
N ARG A 161 -32.88 12.38 -19.25
CA ARG A 161 -34.02 12.99 -19.94
C ARG A 161 -34.29 14.46 -19.57
N GLU A 162 -34.07 14.85 -18.31
CA GLU A 162 -34.40 16.20 -17.83
C GLU A 162 -33.19 17.16 -17.83
N LEU A 163 -31.96 16.63 -17.71
CA LEU A 163 -30.75 17.45 -17.51
C LEU A 163 -29.74 17.35 -18.67
N SER A 164 -29.24 16.14 -18.96
CA SER A 164 -28.21 15.94 -20.00
C SER A 164 -27.97 14.45 -20.31
N ALA A 165 -27.87 14.11 -21.61
CA ALA A 165 -27.50 12.76 -22.06
C ALA A 165 -26.05 12.39 -21.71
N ASP A 166 -25.14 13.36 -21.71
CA ASP A 166 -23.71 13.16 -21.54
C ASP A 166 -23.10 14.37 -20.82
N VAL A 167 -22.34 14.11 -19.75
CA VAL A 167 -21.53 15.13 -19.07
C VAL A 167 -20.10 14.65 -19.05
N THR A 168 -19.22 15.36 -19.74
CA THR A 168 -17.78 15.09 -19.75
C THR A 168 -17.05 16.05 -18.84
N PHE A 169 -16.23 15.51 -17.93
CA PHE A 169 -15.32 16.25 -17.06
C PHE A 169 -14.36 15.26 -16.41
N GLY A 170 -13.08 15.62 -16.33
CA GLY A 170 -12.07 14.81 -15.68
C GLY A 170 -10.76 15.57 -15.49
N TRP A 171 -9.88 15.02 -14.67
CA TRP A 171 -8.55 15.57 -14.40
C TRP A 171 -7.55 14.48 -14.00
N HIS A 172 -6.28 14.76 -14.23
CA HIS A 172 -5.14 13.92 -13.86
C HIS A 172 -3.99 14.81 -13.42
N ILE A 173 -3.42 14.51 -12.25
CA ILE A 173 -2.17 15.10 -11.78
C ILE A 173 -1.04 14.38 -12.52
N PRO A 174 -0.25 15.04 -13.37
CA PRO A 174 0.93 14.43 -13.99
C PRO A 174 1.85 13.80 -12.93
N SER A 175 2.50 12.68 -13.22
CA SER A 175 3.35 11.99 -12.22
C SER A 175 4.42 12.91 -11.63
N HIS A 176 4.99 13.80 -12.44
CA HIS A 176 5.96 14.77 -11.95
C HIS A 176 5.39 15.78 -10.93
N LEU A 177 4.07 15.98 -10.88
CA LEU A 177 3.37 16.79 -9.88
C LEU A 177 2.74 15.96 -8.74
N HIS A 178 2.94 14.65 -8.70
CA HIS A 178 2.56 13.84 -7.54
C HIS A 178 3.39 14.34 -6.34
N ALA A 179 2.72 14.86 -5.31
CA ALA A 179 3.38 15.13 -4.04
C ALA A 179 3.96 13.80 -3.52
N MET A 180 5.11 13.83 -2.84
CA MET A 180 5.81 12.61 -2.42
C MET A 180 4.86 11.64 -1.72
N GLU A 181 5.06 10.34 -1.97
CA GLU A 181 4.14 9.19 -1.91
C GLU A 181 3.27 9.01 -0.64
N GLN A 182 3.42 9.85 0.39
CA GLN A 182 2.94 9.61 1.76
C GLN A 182 1.59 10.24 2.15
N GLN A 183 0.77 10.72 1.21
CA GLN A 183 -0.61 11.16 1.55
C GLN A 183 -1.72 10.28 0.94
N ASP A 184 -1.38 9.30 0.09
CA ASP A 184 -2.33 8.43 -0.64
C ASP A 184 -3.47 9.25 -1.31
N MET A 185 -3.18 10.50 -1.71
CA MET A 185 -4.19 11.40 -2.25
C MET A 185 -4.55 11.00 -3.68
N PRO A 186 -5.83 11.11 -4.09
CA PRO A 186 -6.22 10.83 -5.47
C PRO A 186 -5.41 11.61 -6.51
N SER A 187 -4.72 10.87 -7.37
CA SER A 187 -3.94 11.39 -8.49
C SER A 187 -4.80 11.69 -9.73
N MET A 188 -6.03 11.19 -9.77
CA MET A 188 -6.95 11.32 -10.90
C MET A 188 -8.41 11.45 -10.45
N SER A 189 -9.23 12.01 -11.34
CA SER A 189 -10.66 11.83 -11.30
C SER A 189 -11.06 10.39 -11.64
N VAL A 190 -12.11 9.89 -11.00
CA VAL A 190 -12.69 8.54 -11.18
C VAL A 190 -12.84 8.10 -12.64
N ASN A 191 -13.14 9.04 -13.53
CA ASN A 191 -13.79 8.73 -14.79
C ASN A 191 -12.94 8.94 -16.05
N ARG A 192 -11.69 9.43 -15.92
CA ARG A 192 -10.84 9.99 -16.99
C ARG A 192 -11.47 11.16 -17.76
N ASP A 193 -12.64 10.96 -18.36
CA ASP A 193 -13.29 11.89 -19.28
C ASP A 193 -14.80 12.13 -19.06
N ALA A 194 -15.59 11.21 -18.46
CA ALA A 194 -17.06 11.34 -18.43
C ALA A 194 -17.74 11.13 -17.07
N VAL A 195 -18.50 12.10 -16.54
CA VAL A 195 -19.32 11.92 -15.32
C VAL A 195 -20.45 10.91 -15.55
N TRP A 196 -21.08 10.97 -16.73
CA TRP A 196 -21.91 9.92 -17.32
C TRP A 196 -22.00 10.15 -18.84
N SER A 197 -22.28 9.10 -19.60
CA SER A 197 -22.57 9.22 -21.04
C SER A 197 -23.55 8.14 -21.49
N LEU A 198 -24.63 8.54 -22.17
CA LEU A 198 -25.59 7.61 -22.75
C LEU A 198 -24.94 6.70 -23.80
N THR A 199 -24.01 7.24 -24.60
CA THR A 199 -23.26 6.46 -25.59
C THR A 199 -22.37 5.42 -24.89
N HIS A 200 -21.67 5.82 -23.82
CA HIS A 200 -20.84 4.89 -23.04
C HIS A 200 -21.66 3.76 -22.41
N ILE A 201 -22.83 4.07 -21.81
CA ILE A 201 -23.75 3.09 -21.25
C ILE A 201 -24.16 2.05 -22.32
N ASP A 202 -24.47 2.53 -23.53
CA ASP A 202 -24.95 1.73 -24.65
C ASP A 202 -23.88 0.81 -25.27
N THR A 203 -22.70 1.36 -25.56
CA THR A 203 -21.69 0.67 -26.38
C THR A 203 -20.61 -0.05 -25.58
N MET A 204 -20.41 0.34 -24.31
CA MET A 204 -19.36 -0.22 -23.45
C MET A 204 -19.95 -0.84 -22.18
N ALA A 205 -20.74 -0.09 -21.40
CA ALA A 205 -21.02 -0.49 -20.03
C ALA A 205 -21.94 -1.69 -19.89
N LEU A 206 -23.10 -1.66 -20.54
CA LEU A 206 -24.03 -2.79 -20.48
C LEU A 206 -23.46 -4.04 -21.18
N PRO A 207 -22.87 -3.97 -22.39
CA PRO A 207 -22.29 -5.15 -23.05
C PRO A 207 -21.21 -5.85 -22.21
N ILE A 208 -20.18 -5.13 -21.77
CA ILE A 208 -19.01 -5.74 -21.12
C ILE A 208 -19.35 -6.25 -19.73
N PHE A 209 -20.18 -5.52 -18.96
CA PHE A 209 -20.62 -5.99 -17.65
C PHE A 209 -21.51 -7.25 -17.74
N LEU A 210 -22.33 -7.38 -18.79
CA LEU A 210 -23.11 -8.60 -19.03
C LEU A 210 -22.23 -9.79 -19.45
N GLU A 211 -21.07 -9.56 -20.05
CA GLU A 211 -20.05 -10.59 -20.27
C GLU A 211 -19.36 -10.97 -18.96
N TRP A 212 -18.91 -10.00 -18.16
CA TRP A 212 -18.33 -10.24 -16.83
C TRP A 212 -19.25 -11.07 -15.94
N LYS A 213 -20.55 -10.75 -15.90
CA LYS A 213 -21.54 -11.53 -15.15
C LYS A 213 -21.53 -13.01 -15.55
N ARG A 214 -21.34 -13.33 -16.83
CA ARG A 214 -21.32 -14.73 -17.30
C ARG A 214 -20.05 -15.45 -16.90
N ASP A 215 -18.93 -14.73 -16.82
CA ASP A 215 -17.61 -15.30 -16.62
C ASP A 215 -17.14 -15.31 -15.16
N LEU A 216 -17.63 -14.37 -14.32
CA LEU A 216 -17.17 -14.12 -12.95
C LEU A 216 -18.19 -14.50 -11.86
N ALA A 217 -19.51 -14.45 -12.13
CA ALA A 217 -20.52 -14.62 -11.09
C ALA A 217 -20.55 -16.00 -10.41
N SER A 218 -19.88 -17.00 -10.99
CA SER A 218 -19.76 -18.37 -10.46
C SER A 218 -18.34 -18.73 -10.01
N ARG A 219 -17.38 -17.79 -10.00
CA ARG A 219 -16.00 -18.04 -9.55
C ARG A 219 -15.85 -17.89 -8.04
N ASP A 220 -15.31 -18.93 -7.41
CA ASP A 220 -15.01 -18.99 -5.97
C ASP A 220 -13.49 -18.88 -5.76
N LEU A 221 -12.95 -17.70 -6.07
CA LEU A 221 -11.51 -17.37 -6.00
C LEU A 221 -11.27 -15.97 -5.38
N SER A 222 -12.29 -15.39 -4.73
CA SER A 222 -12.37 -13.97 -4.41
C SER A 222 -11.99 -13.65 -2.97
N GLU A 223 -11.24 -12.56 -2.76
CA GLU A 223 -10.94 -12.07 -1.41
C GLU A 223 -12.15 -11.43 -0.73
N ALA A 224 -13.09 -10.88 -1.51
CA ALA A 224 -14.41 -10.45 -1.05
C ALA A 224 -15.48 -11.52 -1.31
N PRO A 225 -16.65 -11.48 -0.65
CA PRO A 225 -17.74 -12.42 -0.93
C PRO A 225 -18.28 -12.23 -2.36
N ASN A 226 -18.13 -13.24 -3.23
CA ASN A 226 -18.75 -13.28 -4.56
C ASN A 226 -19.92 -14.28 -4.55
N ARG A 227 -21.15 -13.81 -4.78
CA ARG A 227 -22.34 -14.67 -4.90
C ARG A 227 -23.10 -14.36 -6.19
N PRO A 228 -23.61 -15.36 -6.94
CA PRO A 228 -24.32 -15.14 -8.20
C PRO A 228 -25.46 -14.12 -8.11
N GLU A 229 -26.19 -14.11 -6.99
CA GLU A 229 -27.35 -13.25 -6.76
C GLU A 229 -27.00 -11.75 -6.75
N MET A 230 -25.75 -11.39 -6.42
CA MET A 230 -25.32 -9.98 -6.40
C MET A 230 -25.25 -9.38 -7.81
N TRP A 231 -24.99 -10.23 -8.81
CA TRP A 231 -24.94 -9.84 -10.22
C TRP A 231 -26.33 -9.75 -10.87
N GLU A 232 -27.40 -10.09 -10.13
CA GLU A 232 -28.77 -9.88 -10.57
C GLU A 232 -29.23 -8.44 -10.36
N ASN A 233 -30.11 -7.97 -11.26
CA ASN A 233 -30.69 -6.63 -11.24
C ASN A 233 -29.67 -5.46 -11.26
N GLN A 234 -28.44 -5.69 -11.72
CA GLN A 234 -27.42 -4.65 -11.85
C GLN A 234 -27.50 -3.95 -13.22
N PHE A 235 -27.63 -2.62 -13.20
CA PHE A 235 -27.53 -1.77 -14.39
C PHE A 235 -26.18 -1.06 -14.40
N ALA A 236 -25.20 -1.59 -15.15
CA ALA A 236 -23.90 -0.94 -15.30
C ALA A 236 -24.03 0.38 -16.06
N PHE A 237 -23.42 1.45 -15.52
CA PHE A 237 -23.48 2.77 -16.15
C PHE A 237 -22.11 3.42 -16.36
N TYR A 238 -21.04 2.90 -15.74
CA TYR A 238 -19.71 3.48 -15.85
C TYR A 238 -18.58 2.48 -15.59
N ASN A 239 -17.49 2.56 -16.36
CA ASN A 239 -16.23 1.82 -16.11
C ASN A 239 -15.16 2.72 -15.47
N LEU A 240 -14.35 2.13 -14.61
CA LEU A 240 -13.24 2.75 -13.94
C LEU A 240 -11.93 2.55 -14.71
N ILE A 241 -10.90 3.32 -14.35
CA ILE A 241 -9.60 3.31 -15.04
C ILE A 241 -8.90 1.95 -14.93
N ASN A 242 -9.08 1.24 -13.81
CA ASN A 242 -8.56 -0.10 -13.57
C ASN A 242 -9.40 -1.21 -14.26
N GLY A 243 -10.50 -0.86 -14.94
CA GLY A 243 -11.42 -1.79 -15.59
C GLY A 243 -12.68 -2.16 -14.78
N ASP A 244 -12.76 -1.78 -13.51
CA ASP A 244 -13.90 -2.08 -12.62
C ASP A 244 -15.17 -1.31 -13.00
N TRP A 245 -16.32 -1.69 -12.43
CA TRP A 245 -17.63 -1.13 -12.81
C TRP A 245 -18.40 -0.48 -11.67
N LEU A 246 -19.11 0.59 -12.02
CA LEU A 246 -20.19 1.16 -11.22
C LEU A 246 -21.54 0.74 -11.81
N THR A 247 -22.37 0.15 -10.96
CA THR A 247 -23.73 -0.31 -11.29
C THR A 247 -24.76 0.42 -10.45
N ILE A 248 -26.00 0.43 -10.92
CA ILE A 248 -27.18 0.78 -10.13
C ILE A 248 -27.99 -0.50 -9.89
N ASP A 249 -28.20 -0.83 -8.62
CA ASP A 249 -29.00 -1.98 -8.18
C ASP A 249 -30.50 -1.67 -8.33
N THR A 250 -31.12 -2.31 -9.32
CA THR A 250 -32.54 -2.16 -9.64
C THR A 250 -33.45 -3.14 -8.92
N GLY A 251 -32.89 -4.03 -8.07
CA GLY A 251 -33.65 -5.05 -7.34
C GLY A 251 -34.41 -4.53 -6.12
N HIS A 252 -34.13 -3.31 -5.67
CA HIS A 252 -34.79 -2.71 -4.51
C HIS A 252 -36.27 -2.36 -4.81
N PRO A 253 -37.23 -2.69 -3.91
CA PRO A 253 -38.67 -2.55 -4.19
C PRO A 253 -39.17 -1.09 -4.27
N ASP A 254 -38.43 -0.13 -3.70
CA ASP A 254 -38.66 1.29 -3.92
C ASP A 254 -37.74 1.77 -5.05
N PRO A 255 -38.28 2.14 -6.24
CA PRO A 255 -37.50 2.56 -7.40
C PRO A 255 -36.80 3.92 -7.21
N THR A 256 -37.08 4.65 -6.12
CA THR A 256 -36.35 5.88 -5.76
C THR A 256 -35.10 5.62 -4.92
N ARG A 257 -34.90 4.37 -4.46
CA ARG A 257 -33.78 3.89 -3.64
C ARG A 257 -33.08 2.73 -4.35
N GLN A 258 -32.36 3.06 -5.42
CA GLN A 258 -31.62 2.09 -6.24
C GLN A 258 -30.12 2.30 -5.99
N PRO A 259 -29.48 1.52 -5.08
CA PRO A 259 -28.11 1.77 -4.65
C PRO A 259 -27.09 1.79 -5.79
N VAL A 260 -26.07 2.63 -5.68
CA VAL A 260 -24.89 2.55 -6.56
C VAL A 260 -23.91 1.55 -5.94
N ARG A 261 -23.50 0.52 -6.69
CA ARG A 261 -22.59 -0.55 -6.25
C ARG A 261 -21.29 -0.59 -7.05
N TYR A 262 -20.27 -1.20 -6.47
CA TYR A 262 -18.94 -1.38 -7.05
C TYR A 262 -18.71 -2.85 -7.44
N PHE A 263 -18.14 -3.12 -8.62
CA PHE A 263 -17.79 -4.47 -9.07
C PHE A 263 -16.35 -4.53 -9.57
N SER A 264 -15.50 -5.24 -8.82
CA SER A 264 -14.11 -5.53 -9.19
C SER A 264 -13.97 -6.73 -10.14
N HIS A 265 -13.05 -6.68 -11.12
CA HIS A 265 -12.66 -7.86 -11.93
C HIS A 265 -11.90 -8.92 -11.14
N GLU A 266 -11.07 -8.49 -10.20
CA GLU A 266 -10.25 -9.36 -9.32
C GLU A 266 -11.08 -9.88 -8.12
N LEU A 267 -12.32 -9.40 -7.97
CA LEU A 267 -13.27 -9.78 -6.93
C LEU A 267 -12.79 -9.42 -5.52
N GLU A 268 -12.09 -8.28 -5.40
CA GLU A 268 -11.46 -7.82 -4.16
C GLU A 268 -12.26 -6.75 -3.39
N MET A 269 -11.94 -6.62 -2.11
CA MET A 269 -12.24 -5.48 -1.22
C MET A 269 -13.68 -4.95 -1.24
N LEU A 270 -13.98 -3.92 -2.04
CA LEU A 270 -15.32 -3.29 -2.10
C LEU A 270 -16.27 -3.98 -3.10
N HIS A 271 -15.86 -5.09 -3.72
CA HIS A 271 -16.70 -5.86 -4.65
C HIS A 271 -18.10 -6.16 -4.08
N GLY A 272 -19.13 -5.85 -4.85
CA GLY A 272 -20.55 -5.98 -4.52
C GLY A 272 -21.10 -4.85 -3.64
N LEU A 273 -20.28 -4.14 -2.86
CA LEU A 273 -20.76 -3.21 -1.83
C LEU A 273 -21.42 -1.96 -2.41
N ALA A 274 -22.44 -1.44 -1.71
CA ALA A 274 -23.07 -0.18 -2.05
C ALA A 274 -22.20 1.03 -1.63
N LEU A 275 -21.86 1.89 -2.60
CA LEU A 275 -21.14 3.16 -2.46
C LEU A 275 -22.07 4.35 -2.14
N ALA A 276 -23.35 4.24 -2.47
CA ALA A 276 -24.39 5.19 -2.11
C ALA A 276 -25.77 4.52 -2.05
N PRO A 277 -26.72 5.04 -1.27
CA PRO A 277 -28.09 4.52 -1.20
C PRO A 277 -28.90 4.73 -2.49
N ASP A 278 -28.50 5.69 -3.34
CA ASP A 278 -29.14 6.03 -4.60
C ASP A 278 -28.21 6.86 -5.51
N PHE A 279 -28.54 6.97 -6.80
CA PHE A 279 -27.73 7.64 -7.82
C PHE A 279 -27.55 9.15 -7.55
N PHE A 280 -28.58 9.86 -7.09
CA PHE A 280 -28.47 11.28 -6.76
C PHE A 280 -27.54 11.51 -5.58
N THR A 281 -27.63 10.69 -4.53
CA THR A 281 -26.67 10.71 -3.41
C THR A 281 -25.25 10.37 -3.89
N PHE A 282 -25.07 9.41 -4.80
CA PHE A 282 -23.75 9.14 -5.39
C PHE A 282 -23.16 10.38 -6.08
N ILE A 283 -23.92 11.00 -7.00
CA ILE A 283 -23.45 12.19 -7.73
C ILE A 283 -23.19 13.38 -6.79
N ASP A 284 -23.99 13.58 -5.72
CA ASP A 284 -23.70 14.59 -4.70
C ASP A 284 -22.32 14.38 -4.06
N GLN A 285 -22.07 13.18 -3.54
CA GLN A 285 -20.86 12.87 -2.78
C GLN A 285 -19.61 12.91 -3.67
N ILE A 286 -19.65 12.23 -4.82
CA ILE A 286 -18.50 12.17 -5.73
C ILE A 286 -18.21 13.56 -6.34
N SER A 287 -19.22 14.37 -6.66
CA SER A 287 -19.00 15.74 -7.16
C SER A 287 -18.45 16.67 -6.09
N ALA A 288 -18.93 16.57 -4.83
CA ALA A 288 -18.40 17.33 -3.70
C ALA A 288 -16.93 16.96 -3.38
N LEU A 289 -16.51 15.72 -3.68
CA LEU A 289 -15.12 15.28 -3.63
C LEU A 289 -14.27 15.73 -4.84
N GLY A 290 -14.85 16.46 -5.80
CA GLY A 290 -14.16 16.85 -7.03
C GLY A 290 -13.96 15.69 -8.02
N LEU A 291 -14.84 14.67 -7.97
CA LEU A 291 -14.74 13.40 -8.69
C LEU A 291 -13.48 12.58 -8.37
N ALA A 292 -12.92 12.70 -7.17
CA ALA A 292 -11.61 12.14 -6.86
C ALA A 292 -11.58 10.61 -6.65
N GLY A 293 -10.54 9.97 -7.19
CA GLY A 293 -10.16 8.58 -6.91
C GLY A 293 -10.62 7.60 -7.98
N THR A 294 -9.75 6.67 -8.39
CA THR A 294 -9.93 5.82 -9.58
C THR A 294 -10.62 4.48 -9.33
N GLU A 295 -10.57 3.99 -8.10
CA GLU A 295 -10.95 2.62 -7.73
C GLU A 295 -11.19 2.53 -6.21
N TRP A 296 -11.49 1.32 -5.71
CA TRP A 296 -11.75 1.07 -4.29
C TRP A 296 -10.67 1.63 -3.35
N ALA A 297 -9.38 1.45 -3.68
CA ALA A 297 -8.25 1.88 -2.85
C ALA A 297 -8.23 3.40 -2.65
N SER A 298 -8.50 4.16 -3.72
CA SER A 298 -8.62 5.62 -3.67
C SER A 298 -9.77 6.11 -2.78
N TRP A 299 -10.80 5.28 -2.56
CA TRP A 299 -12.02 5.64 -1.85
C TRP A 299 -12.08 5.19 -0.39
N MET A 300 -11.19 4.29 0.04
CA MET A 300 -11.11 3.82 1.43
C MET A 300 -11.03 4.96 2.47
N ARG A 301 -10.49 6.12 2.08
CA ARG A 301 -10.39 7.36 2.87
C ARG A 301 -11.67 8.19 2.94
N PHE A 302 -12.57 8.06 1.98
CA PHE A 302 -13.77 8.90 1.83
C PHE A 302 -15.03 8.23 2.38
N GLY A 303 -15.00 6.92 2.66
CA GLY A 303 -16.09 6.19 3.29
C GLY A 303 -15.63 5.47 4.55
N LYS A 304 -16.58 4.82 5.23
CA LYS A 304 -16.31 3.80 6.26
C LYS A 304 -17.32 2.67 6.09
N ARG A 305 -16.88 1.42 6.23
CA ARG A 305 -17.79 0.27 6.19
C ARG A 305 -18.75 0.37 7.38
N ARG A 306 -20.06 0.34 7.11
CA ARG A 306 -21.11 0.45 8.15
C ARG A 306 -21.74 -0.88 8.49
N GLU A 307 -21.95 -1.71 7.47
CA GLU A 307 -22.60 -3.03 7.53
C GLU A 307 -21.87 -3.97 6.54
N GLU A 308 -22.24 -5.25 6.51
CA GLU A 308 -21.62 -6.23 5.61
C GLU A 308 -21.68 -5.81 4.12
N ASP A 309 -22.78 -5.16 3.69
CA ASP A 309 -23.07 -4.79 2.29
C ASP A 309 -22.87 -3.28 1.97
N ARG A 310 -22.28 -2.48 2.87
CA ARG A 310 -22.32 -0.99 2.75
C ARG A 310 -20.99 -0.29 3.04
N PHE A 311 -20.50 0.45 2.06
CA PHE A 311 -19.37 1.38 2.16
C PHE A 311 -19.74 2.73 1.52
N TYR A 312 -20.54 3.56 2.22
CA TYR A 312 -20.98 4.83 1.62
C TYR A 312 -19.86 5.87 1.58
N LEU A 313 -19.69 6.50 0.41
CA LEU A 313 -18.86 7.69 0.23
C LEU A 313 -19.46 8.87 1.00
N ASP A 314 -18.60 9.62 1.69
CA ASP A 314 -18.96 10.71 2.57
C ASP A 314 -17.96 11.87 2.42
N ALA A 315 -18.36 12.90 1.68
CA ALA A 315 -17.60 14.14 1.48
C ALA A 315 -17.41 14.96 2.78
N SER A 316 -18.05 14.56 3.89
CA SER A 316 -17.82 15.11 5.23
C SER A 316 -16.88 14.26 6.11
N SER A 317 -16.42 13.10 5.63
CA SER A 317 -15.42 12.26 6.31
C SER A 317 -14.09 13.00 6.54
N ASP A 318 -13.28 12.53 7.49
CA ASP A 318 -12.02 13.22 7.83
C ASP A 318 -10.97 13.13 6.69
N GLY A 319 -10.98 12.03 5.92
CA GLY A 319 -10.21 11.93 4.68
C GLY A 319 -10.69 12.93 3.62
N ALA A 320 -12.02 13.10 3.47
CA ALA A 320 -12.58 14.11 2.57
C ALA A 320 -12.23 15.54 2.99
N LYS A 321 -12.34 15.88 4.28
CA LYS A 321 -11.91 17.19 4.81
C LYS A 321 -10.43 17.46 4.50
N THR A 322 -9.57 16.46 4.69
CA THR A 322 -8.12 16.57 4.44
C THR A 322 -7.83 16.80 2.96
N TRP A 323 -8.48 16.04 2.07
CA TRP A 323 -8.42 16.20 0.61
C TRP A 323 -8.89 17.58 0.16
N LEU A 324 -10.05 18.03 0.62
CA LEU A 324 -10.63 19.33 0.24
C LEU A 324 -9.78 20.51 0.75
N ALA A 325 -9.20 20.41 1.95
CA ALA A 325 -8.25 21.40 2.46
C ALA A 325 -6.95 21.42 1.63
N TRP A 326 -6.44 20.26 1.23
CA TRP A 326 -5.27 20.15 0.35
C TRP A 326 -5.51 20.77 -1.02
N LEU A 327 -6.69 20.53 -1.63
CA LEU A 327 -7.09 21.15 -2.91
C LEU A 327 -7.14 22.68 -2.83
N GLN A 328 -7.61 23.24 -1.71
CA GLN A 328 -7.73 24.69 -1.51
C GLN A 328 -6.41 25.39 -1.15
N ARG A 329 -5.37 24.66 -0.73
CA ARG A 329 -4.03 25.21 -0.50
C ARG A 329 -3.50 25.91 -1.76
N ASP A 330 -2.76 26.99 -1.60
CA ASP A 330 -2.05 27.60 -2.73
C ASP A 330 -0.86 26.70 -3.14
N PRO A 331 -0.81 26.16 -4.37
CA PRO A 331 0.31 25.31 -4.79
C PRO A 331 1.67 26.03 -4.74
N ALA A 332 1.71 27.36 -4.82
CA ALA A 332 2.93 28.14 -4.68
C ALA A 332 3.40 28.32 -3.21
N GLN A 333 2.56 28.01 -2.22
CA GLN A 333 2.92 28.12 -0.80
C GLN A 333 3.52 26.80 -0.30
N HIS A 334 4.83 26.67 -0.50
CA HIS A 334 5.64 25.60 0.04
C HIS A 334 6.20 25.96 1.42
N GLY A 335 6.38 24.96 2.30
CA GLY A 335 7.16 25.14 3.52
C GLY A 335 8.66 25.15 3.20
N PRO A 336 9.52 25.61 4.12
CA PRO A 336 10.98 25.57 3.91
C PRO A 336 11.54 24.14 3.72
N ASP A 337 10.75 23.13 4.10
CA ASP A 337 11.12 21.71 4.06
C ASP A 337 10.36 20.88 3.00
N THR A 338 9.68 21.56 2.06
CA THR A 338 9.01 20.91 0.93
C THR A 338 10.00 20.72 -0.23
N PRO A 339 10.03 19.55 -0.91
CA PRO A 339 10.89 19.33 -2.07
C PRO A 339 10.57 20.34 -3.19
N PRO A 340 11.56 20.73 -4.02
CA PRO A 340 11.30 21.53 -5.21
C PRO A 340 10.39 20.78 -6.19
N LEU A 341 9.59 21.54 -6.94
CA LEU A 341 8.85 21.00 -8.08
C LEU A 341 9.85 20.61 -9.18
N PRO A 342 9.73 19.42 -9.78
CA PRO A 342 10.64 19.00 -10.84
C PRO A 342 10.41 19.80 -12.11
N ILE A 343 11.50 20.12 -12.80
CA ILE A 343 11.48 20.84 -14.08
C ILE A 343 11.53 19.80 -15.19
N VAL A 344 10.38 19.35 -15.68
CA VAL A 344 10.34 18.44 -16.83
C VAL A 344 11.04 19.06 -18.04
N GLU A 345 11.85 18.27 -18.75
CA GLU A 345 12.53 18.64 -19.99
C GLU A 345 11.56 19.23 -21.04
N ARG A 346 11.95 20.30 -21.73
CA ARG A 346 11.09 21.01 -22.71
C ARG A 346 11.79 21.34 -24.02
N SER A 347 13.08 21.08 -24.12
CA SER A 347 13.90 21.40 -25.27
C SER A 347 14.84 20.26 -25.65
N ILE A 348 15.33 20.29 -26.89
CA ILE A 348 16.36 19.37 -27.37
C ILE A 348 17.66 19.51 -26.54
N ALA A 349 17.93 20.70 -26.00
CA ALA A 349 19.08 20.95 -25.13
C ALA A 349 18.93 20.27 -23.76
N ASP A 350 17.76 20.35 -23.12
CA ASP A 350 17.47 19.62 -21.88
C ASP A 350 17.64 18.11 -22.07
N ARG A 351 17.11 17.58 -23.18
CA ARG A 351 17.22 16.16 -23.50
C ARG A 351 18.67 15.73 -23.72
N ALA A 352 19.42 16.50 -24.50
CA ALA A 352 20.84 16.27 -24.74
C ALA A 352 21.67 16.35 -23.44
N LEU A 353 21.32 17.24 -22.50
CA LEU A 353 21.96 17.33 -21.20
C LEU A 353 21.76 16.03 -20.38
N LEU A 354 20.52 15.53 -20.31
CA LEU A 354 20.19 14.31 -19.57
C LEU A 354 20.83 13.07 -20.20
N ASP A 355 20.81 12.96 -21.54
CA ASP A 355 21.45 11.86 -22.26
C ASP A 355 22.98 11.90 -22.14
N ALA A 356 23.61 13.07 -22.20
CA ALA A 356 25.06 13.24 -21.99
C ALA A 356 25.48 12.93 -20.54
N ALA A 357 24.70 13.36 -19.55
CA ALA A 357 24.97 13.06 -18.14
C ALA A 357 24.81 11.56 -17.85
N ARG A 358 23.79 10.90 -18.42
CA ARG A 358 23.63 9.44 -18.38
C ARG A 358 24.82 8.71 -19.02
N ALA A 359 25.35 9.21 -20.13
CA ALA A 359 26.53 8.68 -20.81
C ALA A 359 27.86 9.02 -20.13
N ASN A 360 27.87 9.79 -19.03
CA ASN A 360 29.06 10.32 -18.36
C ASN A 360 29.95 11.21 -19.26
N ALA A 361 29.36 11.89 -20.25
CA ALA A 361 30.06 12.69 -21.25
C ALA A 361 30.14 14.18 -20.85
N LEU A 362 31.24 14.57 -20.19
CA LEU A 362 31.43 15.93 -19.65
C LEU A 362 31.40 17.05 -20.71
N ASP A 363 32.00 16.82 -21.87
CA ASP A 363 32.05 17.82 -22.95
C ASP A 363 30.67 18.01 -23.61
N ASP A 364 29.88 16.94 -23.74
CA ASP A 364 28.52 17.01 -24.28
C ASP A 364 27.55 17.67 -23.28
N VAL A 365 27.70 17.40 -21.97
CA VAL A 365 27.04 18.16 -20.90
C VAL A 365 27.37 19.65 -21.01
N ALA A 366 28.65 20.00 -21.20
CA ALA A 366 29.07 21.38 -21.39
C ALA A 366 28.47 22.03 -22.65
N ALA A 367 28.34 21.27 -23.75
CA ALA A 367 27.71 21.75 -24.99
C ALA A 367 26.20 21.96 -24.84
N ALA A 368 25.48 21.04 -24.17
CA ALA A 368 24.05 21.16 -23.90
C ALA A 368 23.71 22.39 -23.02
N LEU A 369 24.52 22.63 -21.98
CA LEU A 369 24.39 23.83 -21.14
C LEU A 369 24.63 25.12 -21.94
N LEU A 370 25.62 25.14 -22.85
CA LEU A 370 25.86 26.27 -23.76
C LEU A 370 24.72 26.48 -24.77
N ALA A 371 24.00 25.40 -25.14
CA ALA A 371 22.79 25.45 -25.96
C ALA A 371 21.53 25.91 -25.20
N GLY A 372 21.64 26.18 -23.89
CA GLY A 372 20.56 26.71 -23.06
C GLY A 372 19.74 25.66 -22.30
N ALA A 373 20.28 24.45 -22.11
CA ALA A 373 19.65 23.43 -21.26
C ALA A 373 19.48 23.90 -19.81
N VAL A 374 18.36 23.57 -19.19
CA VAL A 374 18.12 23.83 -17.76
C VAL A 374 18.84 22.78 -16.91
N PRO A 375 19.78 23.14 -16.03
CA PRO A 375 20.62 22.16 -15.34
C PRO A 375 19.86 21.15 -14.46
N ASP A 376 18.82 21.63 -13.77
CA ASP A 376 17.96 20.84 -12.87
C ASP A 376 16.75 20.21 -13.59
N CYS A 377 16.81 20.06 -14.92
CA CYS A 377 15.75 19.36 -15.64
C CYS A 377 15.68 17.87 -15.27
N THR A 378 14.50 17.28 -15.41
CA THR A 378 14.24 15.85 -15.23
C THR A 378 13.62 15.26 -16.50
N PRO A 379 13.79 13.95 -16.78
CA PRO A 379 13.16 13.31 -17.91
C PRO A 379 11.63 13.43 -17.88
N ASP A 380 10.99 13.35 -19.04
CA ASP A 380 9.53 13.37 -19.12
C ASP A 380 8.87 12.12 -18.52
N SER A 381 7.69 12.30 -17.94
CA SER A 381 6.88 11.29 -17.26
C SER A 381 6.62 10.06 -18.15
N ASP A 382 6.27 10.29 -19.42
CA ASP A 382 5.97 9.22 -20.38
C ASP A 382 7.25 8.43 -20.73
N TRP A 383 8.40 9.11 -20.82
CA TRP A 383 9.68 8.45 -21.07
C TRP A 383 10.12 7.56 -19.89
N LEU A 384 9.89 8.00 -18.65
CA LEU A 384 10.25 7.24 -17.43
C LEU A 384 9.53 5.89 -17.36
N MET A 385 8.24 5.85 -17.71
CA MET A 385 7.42 4.62 -17.73
C MET A 385 7.93 3.56 -18.72
N GLU A 386 8.59 3.98 -19.80
CA GLU A 386 9.08 3.10 -20.86
C GLU A 386 10.56 2.69 -20.70
N HIS A 387 11.38 3.47 -19.99
CA HIS A 387 12.85 3.36 -20.08
C HIS A 387 13.62 3.31 -18.75
N THR A 388 12.99 3.52 -17.59
CA THR A 388 13.71 3.56 -16.30
C THR A 388 13.16 2.61 -15.25
N ALA A 389 14.07 2.07 -14.43
CA ALA A 389 13.70 1.56 -13.12
C ALA A 389 13.18 2.72 -12.24
N SER A 390 12.23 2.41 -11.36
CA SER A 390 11.57 3.39 -10.47
C SER A 390 12.54 4.13 -9.53
N ASP A 391 13.77 3.64 -9.37
CA ASP A 391 14.83 4.28 -8.57
C ASP A 391 15.38 5.59 -9.16
N GLN A 392 15.01 5.93 -10.40
CA GLN A 392 15.52 7.08 -11.15
C GLN A 392 14.49 8.18 -11.41
N GLU A 393 13.27 8.06 -10.89
CA GLU A 393 12.28 9.14 -10.95
C GLU A 393 12.87 10.44 -10.36
N PHE A 394 12.64 11.57 -11.03
CA PHE A 394 13.19 12.89 -10.68
C PHE A 394 14.73 13.02 -10.75
N SER A 395 15.45 12.09 -11.39
CA SER A 395 16.89 12.24 -11.63
C SER A 395 17.21 13.46 -12.49
N THR A 396 18.07 14.34 -11.99
CA THR A 396 18.66 15.44 -12.76
C THR A 396 20.02 15.04 -13.34
N ALA A 397 20.62 15.92 -14.15
CA ALA A 397 22.00 15.75 -14.62
C ALA A 397 23.01 15.56 -13.45
N ILE A 398 22.79 16.21 -12.30
CA ILE A 398 23.65 16.03 -11.12
C ILE A 398 23.50 14.61 -10.56
N ASN A 399 22.29 14.04 -10.49
CA ASN A 399 22.10 12.67 -10.00
C ASN A 399 22.87 11.66 -10.87
N TYR A 400 22.84 11.82 -12.20
CA TYR A 400 23.61 10.97 -13.10
C TYR A 400 25.13 11.18 -12.93
N ALA A 401 25.59 12.42 -12.83
CA ALA A 401 27.00 12.73 -12.55
C ALA A 401 27.48 12.12 -11.23
N THR A 402 26.66 12.19 -10.18
CA THR A 402 26.92 11.56 -8.88
C THR A 402 26.98 10.04 -8.98
N ARG A 403 26.03 9.40 -9.68
CA ARG A 403 26.02 7.93 -9.89
C ARG A 403 27.30 7.43 -10.57
N HIS A 404 27.91 8.26 -11.42
CA HIS A 404 29.19 7.99 -12.10
C HIS A 404 30.44 8.40 -11.31
N ASP A 405 30.29 8.86 -10.06
CA ASP A 405 31.35 9.40 -9.19
C ASP A 405 32.13 10.59 -9.81
N ASN A 406 31.50 11.32 -10.74
CA ASN A 406 32.14 12.36 -11.55
C ASN A 406 31.98 13.76 -10.93
N THR A 407 32.80 14.05 -9.92
CA THR A 407 32.82 15.36 -9.22
C THR A 407 33.10 16.54 -10.16
N ALA A 408 33.89 16.37 -11.22
CA ALA A 408 34.12 17.43 -12.22
C ALA A 408 32.85 17.78 -13.02
N MET A 409 32.00 16.80 -13.32
CA MET A 409 30.70 17.02 -13.92
C MET A 409 29.72 17.69 -12.95
N ILE A 410 29.71 17.26 -11.67
CA ILE A 410 28.91 17.93 -10.62
C ILE A 410 29.32 19.41 -10.51
N GLU A 411 30.62 19.71 -10.39
CA GLU A 411 31.13 21.08 -10.31
C GLU A 411 30.75 21.92 -11.55
N ARG A 412 30.78 21.31 -12.76
CA ARG A 412 30.36 21.98 -13.99
C ARG A 412 28.86 22.32 -14.01
N LEU A 413 28.02 21.43 -13.48
CA LEU A 413 26.58 21.64 -13.37
C LEU A 413 26.24 22.72 -12.33
N LEU A 414 26.90 22.71 -11.17
CA LEU A 414 26.74 23.76 -10.15
C LEU A 414 27.15 25.14 -10.69
N LYS A 415 28.24 25.23 -11.46
CA LYS A 415 28.65 26.47 -12.14
C LYS A 415 27.64 26.97 -13.17
N ALA A 416 26.79 26.10 -13.71
CA ALA A 416 25.69 26.46 -14.59
C ALA A 416 24.38 26.80 -13.87
N GLY A 417 24.35 26.70 -12.53
CA GLY A 417 23.19 27.05 -11.70
C GLY A 417 22.36 25.86 -11.22
N ALA A 418 22.83 24.62 -11.36
CA ALA A 418 22.18 23.46 -10.75
C ALA A 418 22.19 23.50 -9.22
N THR A 419 21.23 22.84 -8.59
CA THR A 419 21.14 22.73 -7.12
C THR A 419 21.63 21.37 -6.61
N LEU A 420 22.23 21.33 -5.41
CA LEU A 420 22.44 20.08 -4.66
C LEU A 420 21.19 19.63 -3.88
N ASN A 421 20.15 20.46 -3.84
CA ASN A 421 18.93 20.22 -3.08
C ASN A 421 17.76 20.04 -4.06
N THR A 422 17.92 19.06 -4.95
CA THR A 422 16.92 18.59 -5.92
C THR A 422 15.82 17.78 -5.22
N ARG A 423 14.80 17.37 -5.97
CA ARG A 423 13.72 16.51 -5.46
C ARG A 423 14.23 15.10 -5.09
N LEU A 424 14.96 14.44 -5.99
CA LEU A 424 15.80 13.29 -5.67
C LEU A 424 17.18 13.81 -5.28
N LEU A 425 17.49 13.91 -3.98
CA LEU A 425 18.75 14.51 -3.52
C LEU A 425 19.97 13.76 -4.10
N PRO A 426 21.02 14.46 -4.56
CA PRO A 426 22.24 13.81 -5.03
C PRO A 426 22.89 12.98 -3.93
N LEU A 427 22.73 13.36 -2.66
CA LEU A 427 23.25 12.61 -1.52
C LEU A 427 22.57 11.23 -1.35
N ASN A 428 21.27 11.10 -1.63
CA ASN A 428 20.59 9.79 -1.73
C ASN A 428 21.20 8.93 -2.85
N THR A 429 21.58 9.54 -3.98
CA THR A 429 22.30 8.83 -5.06
C THR A 429 23.72 8.46 -4.64
N ALA A 430 24.41 9.35 -3.92
CA ALA A 430 25.81 9.20 -3.57
C ALA A 430 26.07 8.00 -2.66
N VAL A 431 25.29 7.89 -1.57
CA VAL A 431 25.42 6.78 -0.62
C VAL A 431 25.21 5.41 -1.29
N LYS A 432 24.37 5.33 -2.33
CA LYS A 432 24.07 4.10 -3.08
C LYS A 432 25.15 3.68 -4.07
N TYR A 433 25.82 4.64 -4.72
CA TYR A 433 26.64 4.34 -5.92
C TYR A 433 28.04 4.97 -5.92
N SER A 434 28.26 6.08 -5.22
CA SER A 434 29.49 6.89 -5.25
C SER A 434 30.52 6.46 -4.18
N THR A 435 31.69 7.09 -4.17
CA THR A 435 32.72 6.90 -3.15
C THR A 435 32.53 7.81 -1.93
N LEU A 436 33.20 7.49 -0.82
CA LEU A 436 33.22 8.33 0.39
C LEU A 436 33.71 9.76 0.10
N ALA A 437 34.63 9.91 -0.86
CA ALA A 437 35.13 11.21 -1.30
C ALA A 437 34.00 12.09 -1.87
N THR A 438 33.16 11.53 -2.75
CA THR A 438 32.00 12.24 -3.31
C THR A 438 30.92 12.53 -2.26
N VAL A 439 30.67 11.60 -1.32
CA VAL A 439 29.74 11.84 -0.19
C VAL A 439 30.20 13.04 0.65
N ARG A 440 31.47 13.07 1.08
CA ARG A 440 32.04 14.21 1.82
C ARG A 440 32.04 15.50 1.00
N TRP A 441 32.44 15.42 -0.27
CA TRP A 441 32.44 16.58 -1.17
C TRP A 441 31.04 17.21 -1.29
N LEU A 442 29.99 16.40 -1.44
CA LEU A 442 28.61 16.90 -1.50
C LEU A 442 28.19 17.61 -0.20
N ILE A 443 28.52 17.02 0.95
CA ILE A 443 28.28 17.60 2.28
C ILE A 443 29.00 18.95 2.41
N ASP A 444 30.29 19.00 2.08
CA ASP A 444 31.13 20.22 2.14
C ASP A 444 30.60 21.35 1.23
N HIS A 445 29.90 21.01 0.15
CA HIS A 445 29.26 21.96 -0.77
C HIS A 445 27.80 22.30 -0.40
N GLY A 446 27.32 21.86 0.77
CA GLY A 446 26.00 22.22 1.29
C GLY A 446 24.84 21.37 0.75
N ALA A 447 25.12 20.13 0.31
CA ALA A 447 24.05 19.17 0.04
C ALA A 447 23.25 18.87 1.31
N ARG A 448 21.93 18.82 1.18
CA ARG A 448 21.02 18.49 2.27
C ARG A 448 21.24 17.05 2.75
N VAL A 449 21.50 16.90 4.04
CA VAL A 449 21.89 15.62 4.67
C VAL A 449 20.68 14.75 5.04
N ASN A 450 19.61 15.38 5.54
CA ASN A 450 18.33 14.72 5.81
C ASN A 450 17.41 14.79 4.58
N GLY A 451 16.48 13.85 4.42
CA GLY A 451 15.47 13.94 3.36
C GLY A 451 14.48 15.08 3.61
N TRP A 452 13.65 15.38 2.60
CA TRP A 452 12.56 16.37 2.72
C TRP A 452 11.46 15.92 3.68
N GLN A 453 10.62 16.85 4.13
CA GLN A 453 9.42 16.50 4.90
C GLN A 453 8.52 15.59 4.04
N HIS A 454 8.14 14.45 4.60
CA HIS A 454 7.39 13.39 3.91
C HIS A 454 8.13 12.73 2.72
N GLN A 455 9.46 12.87 2.65
CA GLN A 455 10.29 12.01 1.79
C GLN A 455 10.41 10.63 2.41
N ARG A 456 10.10 9.62 1.59
CA ARG A 456 10.10 8.21 1.95
C ARG A 456 11.45 7.66 2.42
N TYR A 457 12.52 7.99 1.70
CA TYR A 457 13.87 7.48 1.96
C TYR A 457 14.86 8.62 2.06
N TRP A 458 15.52 8.75 3.21
CA TRP A 458 16.56 9.74 3.47
C TRP A 458 17.96 9.17 3.13
N PRO A 459 19.02 9.99 2.99
CA PRO A 459 20.37 9.48 2.72
C PRO A 459 20.86 8.45 3.75
N LEU A 460 20.50 8.61 5.04
CA LEU A 460 20.80 7.62 6.09
C LEU A 460 20.10 6.26 5.83
N HIS A 461 18.81 6.31 5.47
CA HIS A 461 18.00 5.13 5.13
C HIS A 461 18.62 4.36 3.96
N ASP A 462 18.93 5.09 2.88
CA ASP A 462 19.50 4.53 1.68
C ASP A 462 20.89 3.92 1.91
N LEU A 463 21.76 4.58 2.69
CA LEU A 463 23.08 4.05 3.03
C LEU A 463 22.97 2.71 3.78
N VAL A 464 22.20 2.69 4.87
CA VAL A 464 22.11 1.53 5.76
C VAL A 464 21.47 0.33 5.06
N VAL A 465 20.41 0.55 4.28
CA VAL A 465 19.68 -0.54 3.61
C VAL A 465 20.40 -1.05 2.36
N THR A 466 21.03 -0.18 1.56
CA THR A 466 21.67 -0.62 0.31
C THR A 466 23.13 -1.05 0.47
N ARG A 467 23.94 -0.35 1.27
CA ARG A 467 25.37 -0.67 1.44
C ARG A 467 25.64 -1.53 2.67
N GLY A 468 24.87 -1.37 3.75
CA GLY A 468 25.11 -2.09 5.02
C GLY A 468 25.23 -3.61 4.87
N PRO A 469 24.29 -4.31 4.20
CA PRO A 469 24.40 -5.74 3.94
C PRO A 469 25.60 -6.12 3.07
N ILE A 470 25.91 -5.30 2.05
CA ILE A 470 27.04 -5.53 1.12
C ILE A 470 28.38 -5.42 1.87
N ALA A 471 28.53 -4.39 2.69
CA ALA A 471 29.76 -4.09 3.44
C ALA A 471 30.01 -5.08 4.59
N ALA A 472 28.97 -5.76 5.08
CA ALA A 472 29.09 -6.85 6.05
C ALA A 472 29.72 -8.14 5.45
N MET A 473 29.77 -8.25 4.13
CA MET A 473 30.39 -9.39 3.42
C MET A 473 31.74 -9.01 2.83
N THR A 474 32.65 -9.98 2.75
CA THR A 474 33.82 -9.85 1.89
C THR A 474 33.39 -9.78 0.41
N ARG A 475 34.22 -9.15 -0.43
CA ARG A 475 33.97 -9.02 -1.88
C ARG A 475 33.69 -10.36 -2.55
N GLU A 476 34.38 -11.42 -2.10
CA GLU A 476 34.21 -12.78 -2.63
C GLU A 476 32.90 -13.43 -2.19
N GLN A 477 32.51 -13.28 -0.92
CA GLN A 477 31.20 -13.75 -0.44
C GLN A 477 30.05 -13.05 -1.18
N TYR A 478 30.16 -11.74 -1.39
CA TYR A 478 29.16 -10.99 -2.15
C TYR A 478 29.15 -11.41 -3.64
N ARG A 479 30.31 -11.64 -4.26
CA ARG A 479 30.40 -12.21 -5.62
C ARG A 479 29.68 -13.56 -5.71
N GLN A 480 29.93 -14.48 -4.78
CA GLN A 480 29.29 -15.80 -4.79
C GLN A 480 27.77 -15.68 -4.60
N GLN A 481 27.32 -14.85 -3.65
CA GLN A 481 25.88 -14.61 -3.44
C GLN A 481 25.21 -14.05 -4.70
N LEU A 482 25.86 -13.15 -5.43
CA LEU A 482 25.34 -12.65 -6.71
C LEU A 482 25.26 -13.78 -7.75
N ILE A 483 26.29 -14.61 -7.90
CA ILE A 483 26.28 -15.78 -8.81
C ILE A 483 25.14 -16.75 -8.48
N ASP A 484 24.94 -17.06 -7.19
CA ASP A 484 23.88 -17.94 -6.71
C ASP A 484 22.49 -17.35 -7.04
N ASN A 485 22.30 -16.05 -6.80
CA ASN A 485 21.04 -15.34 -7.10
C ASN A 485 20.72 -15.32 -8.60
N PHE A 486 21.73 -15.19 -9.48
CA PHE A 486 21.53 -15.24 -10.93
C PHE A 486 21.35 -16.67 -11.48
N SER A 487 21.47 -17.71 -10.63
CA SER A 487 21.30 -19.11 -11.03
C SER A 487 22.11 -19.50 -12.28
N ILE A 488 23.36 -19.04 -12.35
CA ILE A 488 24.23 -19.22 -13.52
C ILE A 488 24.47 -20.72 -13.77
N GLY A 489 23.84 -21.25 -14.82
CA GLY A 489 23.75 -22.68 -15.07
C GLY A 489 25.04 -23.28 -15.64
N SER A 490 25.43 -24.46 -15.16
CA SER A 490 26.52 -25.22 -15.79
C SER A 490 26.08 -25.85 -17.12
N VAL A 491 26.96 -25.80 -18.11
CA VAL A 491 26.82 -26.48 -19.41
C VAL A 491 27.18 -27.97 -19.37
N ASP A 492 27.73 -28.49 -18.27
CA ASP A 492 28.22 -29.88 -18.15
C ASP A 492 27.12 -30.92 -18.47
N THR A 493 25.88 -30.63 -18.07
CA THR A 493 24.70 -31.45 -18.36
C THR A 493 24.38 -31.48 -19.85
N LEU A 494 24.47 -30.34 -20.53
CA LEU A 494 24.26 -30.22 -21.97
C LEU A 494 25.39 -30.92 -22.75
N ASP A 495 26.64 -30.86 -22.29
CA ASP A 495 27.74 -31.61 -22.90
C ASP A 495 27.54 -33.13 -22.82
N ALA A 496 27.06 -33.64 -21.68
CA ALA A 496 26.66 -35.05 -21.57
C ALA A 496 25.48 -35.40 -22.50
N MET A 497 24.50 -34.50 -22.65
CA MET A 497 23.36 -34.68 -23.56
C MET A 497 23.80 -34.69 -25.04
N ILE A 498 24.66 -33.76 -25.46
CA ILE A 498 25.29 -33.69 -26.80
C ILE A 498 26.06 -34.97 -27.13
N ALA A 499 26.81 -35.51 -26.15
CA ALA A 499 27.54 -36.77 -26.32
C ALA A 499 26.57 -37.96 -26.49
N SER A 500 25.46 -37.98 -25.74
CA SER A 500 24.47 -39.08 -25.76
C SER A 500 23.47 -39.06 -26.93
N ALA A 501 23.35 -37.96 -27.67
CA ALA A 501 22.36 -37.77 -28.73
C ALA A 501 22.53 -38.81 -29.87
N LYS A 502 21.42 -39.49 -30.23
CA LYS A 502 21.44 -40.61 -31.19
C LYS A 502 21.34 -40.18 -32.65
N ASP A 503 20.82 -38.99 -32.88
CA ASP A 503 20.53 -38.38 -34.18
C ASP A 503 21.12 -36.96 -34.27
N ALA A 504 21.14 -36.41 -35.48
CA ALA A 504 21.73 -35.10 -35.76
C ALA A 504 20.86 -33.94 -35.26
N GLU A 505 19.54 -34.03 -35.44
CA GLU A 505 18.56 -32.99 -35.08
C GLU A 505 18.54 -32.73 -33.56
N THR A 506 18.50 -33.80 -32.75
CA THR A 506 18.58 -33.71 -31.29
C THR A 506 19.93 -33.14 -30.83
N ARG A 507 21.02 -33.51 -31.50
CA ARG A 507 22.36 -32.95 -31.21
C ARG A 507 22.45 -31.46 -31.53
N GLU A 508 21.91 -31.04 -32.66
CA GLU A 508 21.84 -29.63 -33.06
C GLU A 508 20.98 -28.81 -32.09
N ARG A 509 19.83 -29.34 -31.66
CA ARG A 509 18.99 -28.72 -30.62
C ARG A 509 19.73 -28.54 -29.29
N TYR A 510 20.52 -29.52 -28.85
CA TYR A 510 21.33 -29.39 -27.63
C TYR A 510 22.51 -28.42 -27.79
N LEU A 511 23.13 -28.34 -28.97
CA LEU A 511 24.16 -27.34 -29.27
C LEU A 511 23.59 -25.91 -29.24
N ALA A 512 22.40 -25.70 -29.83
CA ALA A 512 21.69 -24.42 -29.77
C ALA A 512 21.33 -24.03 -28.32
N ALA A 513 20.83 -25.00 -27.54
CA ALA A 513 20.54 -24.79 -26.12
C ALA A 513 21.80 -24.46 -25.31
N LYS A 514 22.95 -25.11 -25.60
CA LYS A 514 24.23 -24.80 -24.97
C LYS A 514 24.69 -23.38 -25.29
N HIS A 515 24.63 -22.97 -26.56
CA HIS A 515 25.01 -21.63 -26.98
C HIS A 515 24.15 -20.56 -26.30
N ALA A 516 22.83 -20.76 -26.25
CA ALA A 516 21.91 -19.86 -25.55
C ALA A 516 22.21 -19.76 -24.04
N LEU A 517 22.48 -20.89 -23.37
CA LEU A 517 22.87 -20.90 -21.95
C LEU A 517 24.22 -20.20 -21.71
N GLN A 518 25.18 -20.37 -22.63
CA GLN A 518 26.47 -19.68 -22.55
C GLN A 518 26.32 -18.16 -22.66
N GLN A 519 25.55 -17.68 -23.65
CA GLN A 519 25.28 -16.24 -23.80
C GLN A 519 24.57 -15.66 -22.58
N ALA A 520 23.52 -16.31 -22.09
CA ALA A 520 22.83 -15.89 -20.87
C ALA A 520 23.76 -15.88 -19.64
N SER A 521 24.69 -16.83 -19.54
CA SER A 521 25.68 -16.88 -18.46
C SER A 521 26.72 -15.76 -18.57
N GLU A 522 27.18 -15.43 -19.77
CA GLU A 522 28.08 -14.28 -20.01
C GLU A 522 27.41 -12.94 -19.69
N GLU A 523 26.13 -12.78 -20.01
CA GLU A 523 25.33 -11.60 -19.67
C GLU A 523 25.11 -11.50 -18.15
N ALA A 524 24.74 -12.60 -17.49
CA ALA A 524 24.65 -12.66 -16.04
C ALA A 524 25.98 -12.31 -15.35
N LEU A 525 27.12 -12.80 -15.86
CA LEU A 525 28.44 -12.45 -15.31
C LEU A 525 28.78 -10.96 -15.48
N LYS A 526 28.40 -10.31 -16.59
CA LYS A 526 28.56 -8.86 -16.76
C LYS A 526 27.74 -8.07 -15.74
N GLU A 527 26.54 -8.54 -15.40
CA GLU A 527 25.69 -7.94 -14.37
C GLU A 527 26.24 -8.20 -12.94
N VAL A 528 26.77 -9.41 -12.66
CA VAL A 528 27.51 -9.70 -11.41
C VAL A 528 28.69 -8.74 -11.25
N ASP A 529 29.55 -8.63 -12.27
CA ASP A 529 30.68 -7.70 -12.27
C ASP A 529 30.23 -6.24 -12.18
N GLY A 530 29.05 -5.94 -12.74
CA GLY A 530 28.33 -4.68 -12.61
C GLY A 530 28.05 -4.30 -11.15
N ARG A 531 27.30 -5.16 -10.44
CA ARG A 531 26.94 -4.97 -9.03
C ARG A 531 28.16 -5.03 -8.11
N LEU A 532 29.15 -5.86 -8.43
CA LEU A 532 30.37 -6.00 -7.66
C LEU A 532 31.26 -4.74 -7.68
N ARG A 533 31.07 -3.80 -8.63
CA ARG A 533 31.68 -2.46 -8.54
C ARG A 533 31.17 -1.65 -7.35
N ASN A 534 29.95 -1.92 -6.87
CA ASN A 534 29.35 -1.24 -5.72
C ASN A 534 29.70 -1.89 -4.37
N HIS A 535 30.57 -2.91 -4.34
CA HIS A 535 31.11 -3.46 -3.09
C HIS A 535 32.11 -2.48 -2.46
N ILE A 536 31.88 -2.14 -1.19
CA ILE A 536 32.75 -1.31 -0.35
C ILE A 536 33.15 -2.08 0.90
N SER A 537 34.24 -1.66 1.56
CA SER A 537 34.67 -2.27 2.82
C SER A 537 33.74 -1.88 3.97
N LEU A 538 33.69 -2.70 5.04
CA LEU A 538 32.96 -2.35 6.26
C LEU A 538 33.43 -1.01 6.85
N GLN A 539 34.74 -0.74 6.83
CA GLN A 539 35.27 0.53 7.35
C GLN A 539 34.79 1.71 6.50
N GLU A 540 34.90 1.64 5.17
CA GLU A 540 34.45 2.71 4.28
C GLU A 540 32.93 2.98 4.41
N TYR A 541 32.13 1.93 4.62
CA TYR A 541 30.71 2.07 4.92
C TYR A 541 30.47 2.80 6.27
N LEU A 542 31.24 2.48 7.31
CA LEU A 542 31.14 3.17 8.60
C LEU A 542 31.64 4.62 8.50
N ASP A 543 32.71 4.88 7.75
CA ASP A 543 33.22 6.24 7.50
C ASP A 543 32.21 7.11 6.72
N MET A 544 31.40 6.49 5.83
CA MET A 544 30.27 7.17 5.15
C MET A 544 29.14 7.48 6.13
N LEU A 545 28.83 6.55 7.03
CA LEU A 545 27.80 6.70 8.04
C LEU A 545 28.15 7.80 9.06
N GLU A 546 29.38 7.77 9.57
CA GLU A 546 29.94 8.82 10.44
C GLU A 546 29.91 10.17 9.73
N ALA A 547 30.32 10.26 8.46
CA ALA A 547 30.28 11.51 7.70
C ALA A 547 28.86 12.10 7.55
N LEU A 548 27.82 11.27 7.42
CA LEU A 548 26.42 11.74 7.42
C LEU A 548 26.00 12.24 8.82
N LEU A 549 26.34 11.50 9.87
CA LEU A 549 25.93 11.81 11.25
C LEU A 549 26.65 13.04 11.80
N ASP A 550 27.95 13.20 11.53
CA ASP A 550 28.75 14.41 11.81
C ASP A 550 28.17 15.65 11.11
N ALA A 551 27.60 15.46 9.92
CA ALA A 551 26.94 16.51 9.15
C ALA A 551 25.49 16.78 9.57
N GLY A 552 25.01 16.13 10.65
CA GLY A 552 23.67 16.35 11.21
C GLY A 552 22.57 15.49 10.60
N ALA A 553 22.89 14.31 10.03
CA ALA A 553 21.87 13.30 9.78
C ALA A 553 21.18 12.90 11.09
N ASP A 554 19.85 12.83 11.08
CA ASP A 554 19.07 12.40 12.24
C ASP A 554 19.25 10.87 12.45
N PRO A 555 19.90 10.41 13.54
CA PRO A 555 20.12 8.99 13.78
C PRO A 555 18.82 8.21 14.00
N ASP A 556 17.75 8.90 14.41
CA ASP A 556 16.41 8.34 14.64
C ASP A 556 15.43 8.67 13.51
N ALA A 557 15.93 9.08 12.34
CA ALA A 557 15.13 9.30 11.14
C ALA A 557 14.15 8.14 10.90
N PRO A 558 12.82 8.36 10.97
CA PRO A 558 11.84 7.29 10.89
C PRO A 558 11.58 6.89 9.43
N TRP A 559 11.56 5.59 9.17
CA TRP A 559 11.00 5.01 7.94
C TRP A 559 9.47 5.13 7.94
N ASP A 560 8.80 4.84 6.82
CA ASP A 560 7.34 4.87 6.64
C ASP A 560 6.52 4.20 7.77
N ASN A 561 7.06 3.15 8.37
CA ASN A 561 6.43 2.38 9.46
C ASN A 561 7.00 2.70 10.85
N GLY A 562 7.70 3.82 11.00
CA GLY A 562 8.31 4.27 12.27
C GLY A 562 9.54 3.47 12.71
N ASN A 563 10.08 2.55 11.89
CA ASN A 563 11.37 1.92 12.20
C ASN A 563 12.51 2.93 12.01
N THR A 564 13.41 3.01 12.99
CA THR A 564 14.70 3.69 12.83
C THR A 564 15.76 2.74 12.25
N MET A 565 16.88 3.27 11.77
CA MET A 565 17.97 2.44 11.25
C MET A 565 18.63 1.55 12.30
N LEU A 566 18.52 1.92 13.58
CA LEU A 566 18.98 1.10 14.70
C LEU A 566 18.23 -0.25 14.77
N SER A 567 16.94 -0.28 14.44
CA SER A 567 16.15 -1.51 14.36
C SER A 567 16.58 -2.43 13.22
N TRP A 568 16.93 -1.87 12.06
CA TRP A 568 17.25 -2.65 10.84
C TRP A 568 18.69 -3.16 10.79
N CYS A 569 19.65 -2.41 11.33
CA CYS A 569 21.07 -2.63 11.05
C CYS A 569 21.76 -3.73 11.89
N GLY A 570 22.98 -4.12 11.47
CA GLY A 570 23.86 -5.01 12.25
C GLY A 570 24.62 -4.30 13.37
N ALA A 571 25.32 -5.07 14.22
CA ALA A 571 25.99 -4.58 15.43
C ALA A 571 27.01 -3.45 15.19
N ALA A 572 27.80 -3.51 14.11
CA ALA A 572 28.76 -2.46 13.76
C ALA A 572 28.09 -1.10 13.48
N THR A 573 27.04 -1.09 12.66
CA THR A 573 26.21 0.10 12.38
C THR A 573 25.52 0.61 13.65
N ALA A 574 24.95 -0.30 14.45
CA ALA A 574 24.26 0.05 15.69
C ALA A 574 25.19 0.76 16.69
N ARG A 575 26.46 0.36 16.77
CA ARG A 575 27.49 1.00 17.59
C ARG A 575 27.71 2.46 17.20
N VAL A 576 27.77 2.77 15.91
CA VAL A 576 27.93 4.15 15.40
C VAL A 576 26.66 4.96 15.67
N LEU A 577 25.48 4.44 15.31
CA LEU A 577 24.21 5.12 15.56
C LEU A 577 24.00 5.48 17.04
N LEU A 578 24.28 4.55 17.95
CA LEU A 578 24.22 4.79 19.40
C LEU A 578 25.26 5.82 19.88
N ALA A 579 26.47 5.83 19.30
CA ALA A 579 27.49 6.84 19.62
C ALA A 579 27.08 8.26 19.20
N HIS A 580 26.27 8.39 18.14
CA HIS A 580 25.67 9.64 17.68
C HIS A 580 24.29 9.93 18.31
N GLY A 581 23.85 9.13 19.30
CA GLY A 581 22.68 9.44 20.12
C GLY A 581 21.34 8.87 19.68
N ALA A 582 21.32 7.86 18.80
CA ALA A 582 20.09 7.12 18.46
C ALA A 582 19.38 6.57 19.71
N ASP A 583 18.06 6.71 19.81
CA ASP A 583 17.26 6.16 20.91
C ASP A 583 17.03 4.64 20.72
N PRO A 584 17.61 3.77 21.57
CA PRO A 584 17.37 2.33 21.51
C PRO A 584 15.92 1.93 21.89
N ASN A 585 15.15 2.87 22.46
CA ASN A 585 13.74 2.69 22.83
C ASN A 585 12.76 3.26 21.80
N ALA A 586 13.25 3.81 20.68
CA ALA A 586 12.41 4.25 19.57
C ALA A 586 11.47 3.12 19.13
N ARG A 587 10.18 3.44 18.93
CA ARG A 587 9.12 2.48 18.63
C ARG A 587 8.54 2.69 17.25
N ASN A 588 8.42 1.59 16.50
CA ASN A 588 7.71 1.57 15.22
C ASN A 588 6.18 1.56 15.39
N ILE A 589 5.41 1.50 14.30
CA ILE A 589 3.92 1.48 14.35
C ILE A 589 3.32 0.27 15.09
N HIS A 590 4.08 -0.82 15.24
CA HIS A 590 3.72 -2.01 16.04
C HIS A 590 4.24 -1.91 17.48
N GLY A 591 4.80 -0.76 17.87
CA GLY A 591 5.40 -0.50 19.18
C GLY A 591 6.72 -1.23 19.44
N SER A 592 7.27 -1.95 18.46
CA SER A 592 8.52 -2.70 18.60
C SER A 592 9.74 -1.78 18.61
N THR A 593 10.69 -2.08 19.48
CA THR A 593 12.00 -1.39 19.60
C THR A 593 13.11 -2.16 18.88
N ALA A 594 14.28 -1.54 18.70
CA ALA A 594 15.44 -2.17 18.06
C ALA A 594 15.92 -3.47 18.75
N LEU A 595 15.55 -3.67 20.02
CA LEU A 595 15.88 -4.89 20.78
C LEU A 595 14.97 -6.07 20.41
N HIS A 596 13.74 -5.81 19.94
CA HIS A 596 12.82 -6.85 19.44
C HIS A 596 13.29 -7.48 18.12
N THR A 597 14.05 -6.72 17.31
CA THR A 597 14.59 -7.13 16.01
C THR A 597 16.07 -7.55 16.08
N ALA A 598 16.65 -7.70 17.28
CA ALA A 598 18.07 -8.02 17.43
C ALA A 598 18.35 -9.51 17.17
N THR A 599 19.16 -9.78 16.13
CA THR A 599 19.49 -11.15 15.68
C THR A 599 20.78 -11.73 16.25
N THR A 600 21.58 -10.92 16.98
CA THR A 600 22.83 -11.37 17.61
C THR A 600 22.95 -10.87 19.04
N GLY A 601 23.65 -11.65 19.88
CA GLY A 601 23.99 -11.27 21.25
C GLY A 601 24.82 -9.99 21.33
N GLU A 602 25.67 -9.71 20.36
CA GLU A 602 26.43 -8.46 20.27
C GLU A 602 25.50 -7.26 20.11
N LYS A 603 24.52 -7.32 19.18
CA LYS A 603 23.54 -6.24 19.01
C LYS A 603 22.70 -6.05 20.27
N VAL A 604 22.28 -7.14 20.92
CA VAL A 604 21.60 -7.10 22.24
C VAL A 604 22.45 -6.38 23.29
N ARG A 605 23.72 -6.78 23.46
CA ARG A 605 24.65 -6.17 24.44
C ARG A 605 24.88 -4.69 24.16
N LEU A 606 25.00 -4.27 22.90
CA LEU A 606 25.14 -2.87 22.50
C LEU A 606 23.90 -2.04 22.81
N LEU A 607 22.71 -2.53 22.45
CA LEU A 607 21.45 -1.83 22.69
C LEU A 607 21.17 -1.65 24.19
N VAL A 608 21.37 -2.70 24.99
CA VAL A 608 21.20 -2.61 26.45
C VAL A 608 22.23 -1.68 27.08
N ALA A 609 23.49 -1.70 26.62
CA ALA A 609 24.51 -0.73 27.05
C ALA A 609 24.18 0.72 26.66
N GLY A 610 23.46 0.91 25.55
CA GLY A 610 22.90 2.20 25.12
C GLY A 610 21.65 2.65 25.87
N GLY A 611 21.08 1.80 26.76
CA GLY A 611 19.89 2.14 27.55
C GLY A 611 18.56 1.57 27.02
N ALA A 612 18.58 0.51 26.21
CA ALA A 612 17.36 -0.22 25.81
C ALA A 612 16.64 -0.83 27.04
N ASP A 613 15.32 -0.65 27.14
CA ASP A 613 14.48 -1.42 28.06
C ASP A 613 14.43 -2.89 27.61
N ILE A 614 15.18 -3.73 28.31
CA ILE A 614 15.30 -5.17 28.07
C ILE A 614 13.97 -5.92 28.19
N ASN A 615 12.98 -5.33 28.88
CA ASN A 615 11.65 -5.89 29.10
C ASN A 615 10.53 -5.01 28.51
N ALA A 616 10.85 -4.19 27.50
CA ALA A 616 9.85 -3.43 26.75
C ALA A 616 8.77 -4.37 26.19
N TRP A 617 7.55 -3.85 25.99
CA TRP A 617 6.52 -4.55 25.21
C TRP A 617 6.39 -3.91 23.82
N SER A 618 6.22 -4.73 22.78
CA SER A 618 5.61 -4.28 21.53
C SER A 618 4.13 -3.93 21.78
N ILE A 619 3.71 -2.77 21.31
CA ILE A 619 2.34 -2.26 21.46
C ILE A 619 1.84 -1.87 20.08
N ALA A 620 1.12 -2.79 19.43
CA ALA A 620 0.38 -2.47 18.23
C ALA A 620 -0.68 -1.40 18.54
N GLN A 621 -0.88 -0.47 17.61
CA GLN A 621 -1.93 0.56 17.73
C GLN A 621 -3.32 0.02 17.37
N ASP A 622 -3.39 -1.13 16.69
CA ASP A 622 -4.64 -1.82 16.35
C ASP A 622 -5.07 -2.75 17.52
N PRO A 623 -6.28 -2.59 18.08
CA PRO A 623 -6.83 -3.49 19.09
C PRO A 623 -6.95 -4.96 18.66
N ASP A 624 -7.04 -5.26 17.36
CA ASP A 624 -7.14 -6.63 16.85
C ASP A 624 -5.76 -7.31 16.68
N ASP A 625 -4.65 -6.54 16.58
CA ASP A 625 -3.28 -7.07 16.49
C ASP A 625 -2.72 -7.41 17.88
N SER A 626 -3.33 -8.43 18.48
CA SER A 626 -3.17 -8.88 19.89
C SER A 626 -1.78 -9.41 20.31
N LEU A 627 -0.73 -9.15 19.54
CA LEU A 627 0.53 -9.90 19.54
C LEU A 627 1.67 -9.10 20.22
N HIS A 628 1.46 -8.79 21.49
CA HIS A 628 2.34 -7.97 22.34
C HIS A 628 3.46 -8.80 23.01
N TYR A 629 4.71 -8.65 22.58
CA TYR A 629 5.84 -9.44 23.06
C TYR A 629 6.91 -8.62 23.76
N THR A 630 7.72 -9.31 24.57
CA THR A 630 9.02 -8.81 25.01
C THR A 630 10.11 -9.13 23.99
N PRO A 631 11.28 -8.45 24.02
CA PRO A 631 12.42 -8.81 23.19
C PRO A 631 12.83 -10.29 23.31
N LEU A 632 12.76 -10.85 24.52
CA LEU A 632 13.05 -12.27 24.75
C LEU A 632 12.03 -13.18 24.05
N GLN A 633 10.73 -12.87 24.14
CA GLN A 633 9.69 -13.65 23.45
C GLN A 633 9.81 -13.56 21.92
N SER A 634 10.20 -12.38 21.38
CA SER A 634 10.50 -12.23 19.95
C SER A 634 11.70 -13.07 19.53
N ALA A 635 12.77 -13.06 20.33
CA ALA A 635 13.96 -13.87 20.05
C ALA A 635 13.69 -15.37 20.14
N LEU A 636 12.86 -15.83 21.10
CA LEU A 636 12.45 -17.23 21.22
C LEU A 636 11.66 -17.74 20.00
N LEU A 637 10.88 -16.86 19.36
CA LEU A 637 10.11 -17.18 18.15
C LEU A 637 10.98 -17.25 16.89
N GLY A 638 12.00 -16.39 16.78
CA GLY A 638 12.73 -16.15 15.53
C GLY A 638 14.21 -16.54 15.50
N CYS A 639 14.81 -16.98 16.61
CA CYS A 639 16.26 -17.24 16.73
C CYS A 639 16.57 -18.61 17.34
N THR A 640 17.80 -19.09 17.13
CA THR A 640 18.32 -20.34 17.71
C THR A 640 19.30 -20.05 18.86
N LEU A 641 19.73 -21.09 19.57
CA LEU A 641 20.78 -21.03 20.59
C LEU A 641 22.21 -21.17 20.03
N GLU A 642 22.36 -21.20 18.70
CA GLU A 642 23.66 -21.38 18.05
C GLU A 642 24.45 -20.05 17.96
N GLY A 643 25.77 -20.15 18.07
CA GLY A 643 26.66 -18.98 17.94
C GLY A 643 26.43 -17.92 19.02
N ASP A 644 26.48 -16.65 18.61
CA ASP A 644 26.21 -15.50 19.49
C ASP A 644 24.70 -15.22 19.56
N SER A 645 23.97 -16.12 20.24
CA SER A 645 22.51 -16.07 20.30
C SER A 645 21.98 -14.82 21.03
N PRO A 646 20.98 -14.10 20.47
CA PRO A 646 20.34 -12.99 21.18
C PRO A 646 19.57 -13.49 22.42
N ILE A 647 19.07 -14.73 22.41
CA ILE A 647 18.32 -15.33 23.52
C ILE A 647 19.20 -15.48 24.76
N THR A 648 20.44 -15.97 24.58
CA THR A 648 21.39 -16.11 25.70
C THR A 648 21.80 -14.75 26.24
N ALA A 649 22.16 -13.81 25.37
CA ALA A 649 22.55 -12.45 25.77
C ALA A 649 21.43 -11.71 26.51
N LEU A 650 20.17 -11.84 26.07
CA LEU A 650 19.02 -11.25 26.78
C LEU A 650 18.88 -11.83 28.20
N LEU A 651 18.97 -13.16 28.34
CA LEU A 651 18.89 -13.82 29.65
C LEU A 651 20.08 -13.53 30.57
N GLU A 652 21.28 -13.31 30.01
CA GLU A 652 22.48 -12.91 30.75
C GLU A 652 22.39 -11.46 31.28
N LEU A 653 21.78 -10.56 30.51
CA LEU A 653 21.58 -9.16 30.84
C LEU A 653 20.33 -8.89 31.71
N GLY A 654 19.57 -9.94 32.08
CA GLY A 654 18.45 -9.82 33.02
C GLY A 654 17.07 -9.65 32.36
N ALA A 655 16.87 -10.13 31.12
CA ALA A 655 15.53 -10.26 30.55
C ALA A 655 14.68 -11.20 31.41
N ASP A 656 13.48 -10.74 31.77
CA ASP A 656 12.57 -11.46 32.65
C ASP A 656 11.79 -12.52 31.87
N ALA A 657 12.28 -13.77 31.94
CA ALA A 657 11.61 -14.92 31.35
C ALA A 657 10.21 -15.18 31.93
N SER A 658 9.92 -14.72 33.16
CA SER A 658 8.62 -14.90 33.81
C SER A 658 7.57 -13.86 33.39
N ARG A 659 8.00 -12.79 32.70
CA ARG A 659 7.10 -11.75 32.19
C ARG A 659 6.23 -12.33 31.07
N ASN A 660 4.93 -12.30 31.28
CA ASN A 660 3.97 -12.68 30.25
C ASN A 660 3.88 -11.58 29.16
N SER A 661 3.51 -12.01 27.94
CA SER A 661 2.98 -11.15 26.89
C SER A 661 1.66 -10.51 27.34
N ALA A 662 1.20 -9.43 26.68
CA ALA A 662 0.01 -8.71 27.15
C ALA A 662 -1.31 -9.49 26.95
N ASP A 663 -1.33 -10.52 26.10
CA ASP A 663 -2.43 -11.49 26.01
C ASP A 663 -2.44 -12.50 27.18
N GLY A 664 -1.38 -12.54 27.99
CA GLY A 664 -1.21 -13.41 29.15
C GLY A 664 -0.41 -14.70 28.91
N ARG A 665 0.15 -14.91 27.72
CA ARG A 665 1.02 -16.08 27.44
C ARG A 665 2.39 -15.96 28.11
N SER A 666 2.93 -17.09 28.53
CA SER A 666 4.27 -17.21 29.13
C SER A 666 5.36 -17.35 28.06
N SER A 667 6.63 -17.10 28.41
CA SER A 667 7.76 -17.26 27.47
C SER A 667 7.88 -18.67 26.88
N LEU A 668 7.39 -19.70 27.57
CA LEU A 668 7.33 -21.07 27.04
C LEU A 668 6.41 -21.22 25.82
N ALA A 669 5.42 -20.33 25.65
CA ALA A 669 4.52 -20.35 24.49
C ALA A 669 5.19 -19.96 23.17
N TYR A 670 6.39 -19.36 23.24
CA TYR A 670 7.17 -18.91 22.07
C TYR A 670 8.32 -19.87 21.72
N CYS A 671 8.48 -20.96 22.46
CA CYS A 671 9.55 -21.93 22.25
C CYS A 671 9.08 -23.06 21.31
N PHE A 672 9.73 -23.23 20.15
CA PHE A 672 9.40 -24.28 19.17
C PHE A 672 10.51 -25.33 18.98
N GLN A 673 11.48 -25.37 19.91
CA GLN A 673 12.56 -26.35 19.94
C GLN A 673 12.76 -26.88 21.36
N PRO A 674 13.15 -28.17 21.55
CA PRO A 674 13.33 -28.75 22.88
C PRO A 674 14.32 -27.98 23.76
N ASP A 675 15.41 -27.47 23.18
CA ASP A 675 16.46 -26.80 23.95
C ASP A 675 16.04 -25.39 24.41
N LEU A 676 15.20 -24.69 23.64
CA LEU A 676 14.56 -23.43 24.05
C LEU A 676 13.61 -23.66 25.24
N VAL A 677 12.78 -24.70 25.17
CA VAL A 677 11.88 -25.08 26.27
C VAL A 677 12.69 -25.43 27.52
N ARG A 678 13.75 -26.24 27.41
CA ARG A 678 14.64 -26.58 28.53
C ARG A 678 15.32 -25.34 29.14
N LEU A 679 15.79 -24.42 28.30
CA LEU A 679 16.41 -23.17 28.75
C LEU A 679 15.43 -22.30 29.54
N ILE A 680 14.21 -22.10 29.04
CA ILE A 680 13.20 -21.29 29.74
C ILE A 680 12.65 -22.00 30.98
N MET A 681 12.50 -23.33 30.96
CA MET A 681 12.21 -24.12 32.17
C MET A 681 13.30 -23.96 33.24
N SER A 682 14.57 -23.83 32.86
CA SER A 682 15.67 -23.59 33.82
C SER A 682 15.57 -22.23 34.54
N LYS A 683 14.73 -21.30 34.03
CA LYS A 683 14.39 -20.03 34.67
C LYS A 683 13.17 -20.13 35.61
N GLY A 684 12.67 -21.34 35.86
CA GLY A 684 11.60 -21.60 36.82
C GLY A 684 10.18 -21.60 36.24
N LEU A 685 10.02 -21.58 34.90
CA LEU A 685 8.70 -21.67 34.26
C LEU A 685 8.25 -23.13 34.16
N ASP A 686 7.00 -23.39 34.57
CA ASP A 686 6.36 -24.69 34.52
C ASP A 686 5.74 -24.97 33.13
N PRO A 687 6.13 -26.03 32.40
CA PRO A 687 5.53 -26.39 31.11
C PRO A 687 4.08 -26.90 31.20
N LEU A 688 3.59 -27.22 32.40
CA LEU A 688 2.21 -27.60 32.66
C LEU A 688 1.31 -26.37 32.94
N ALA A 689 1.88 -25.18 33.09
CA ALA A 689 1.12 -23.95 33.33
C ALA A 689 0.21 -23.62 32.14
N LEU A 690 -1.08 -23.43 32.43
CA LEU A 690 -2.07 -23.11 31.42
C LEU A 690 -1.88 -21.67 30.91
N GLN A 691 -1.90 -21.55 29.59
CA GLN A 691 -1.90 -20.31 28.84
C GLN A 691 -3.33 -19.74 28.77
N PRO A 692 -3.53 -18.49 28.31
CA PRO A 692 -4.85 -17.88 28.13
C PRO A 692 -5.84 -18.79 27.40
N GLY A 693 -7.09 -18.77 27.84
CA GLY A 693 -8.10 -19.71 27.32
C GLY A 693 -7.87 -21.17 27.73
N ARG A 694 -7.20 -21.44 28.87
CA ARG A 694 -6.90 -22.79 29.39
C ARG A 694 -6.07 -23.66 28.43
N GLN A 695 -5.30 -23.04 27.54
CA GLN A 695 -4.50 -23.74 26.54
C GLN A 695 -3.23 -24.35 27.16
N THR A 696 -2.85 -25.55 26.74
CA THR A 696 -1.53 -26.14 27.05
C THR A 696 -0.51 -25.79 25.95
N LEU A 697 0.79 -26.04 26.15
CA LEU A 697 1.79 -25.80 25.09
C LEU A 697 1.51 -26.61 23.81
N LEU A 698 0.83 -27.76 23.90
CA LEU A 698 0.35 -28.50 22.72
C LEU A 698 -0.65 -27.69 21.88
N HIS A 699 -1.53 -26.92 22.52
CA HIS A 699 -2.50 -26.08 21.81
C HIS A 699 -1.82 -24.91 21.08
N ASN A 700 -0.68 -24.40 21.56
CA ASN A 700 0.03 -23.32 20.89
C ASN A 700 0.54 -23.71 19.49
N LEU A 701 0.83 -25.00 19.26
CA LEU A 701 1.25 -25.54 17.96
C LEU A 701 0.24 -25.18 16.85
N THR A 702 -1.06 -25.21 17.17
CA THR A 702 -2.14 -24.97 16.20
C THR A 702 -2.29 -23.51 15.78
N SER A 703 -1.75 -22.58 16.57
CA SER A 703 -2.02 -21.14 16.43
C SER A 703 -1.03 -20.37 15.55
N ARG A 704 0.16 -20.93 15.29
CA ARG A 704 1.26 -20.22 14.60
C ARG A 704 2.14 -21.03 13.66
N HIS A 705 2.33 -22.32 13.90
CA HIS A 705 3.25 -23.16 13.10
C HIS A 705 2.56 -24.24 12.27
N TRP A 706 1.22 -24.22 12.23
CA TRP A 706 0.38 -25.35 11.85
C TRP A 706 0.66 -26.60 12.71
N LEU A 707 -0.16 -27.63 12.56
CA LEU A 707 0.04 -28.87 13.34
C LEU A 707 1.28 -29.63 12.88
N PRO A 708 1.96 -30.37 13.80
CA PRO A 708 3.13 -31.15 13.46
C PRO A 708 2.86 -32.12 12.31
N ARG A 709 3.64 -31.98 11.23
CA ARG A 709 3.46 -32.76 10.01
C ARG A 709 4.23 -34.07 10.13
N HIS A 710 3.55 -35.18 9.87
CA HIS A 710 4.16 -36.52 9.96
C HIS A 710 5.37 -36.73 9.03
N THR A 711 5.49 -35.93 7.97
CA THR A 711 6.62 -35.91 7.01
C THR A 711 7.85 -35.13 7.50
N PHE A 712 7.76 -34.37 8.61
CA PHE A 712 8.82 -33.53 9.15
C PHE A 712 9.31 -34.10 10.50
N PRO A 713 10.41 -34.88 10.54
CA PRO A 713 10.85 -35.57 11.75
C PRO A 713 11.14 -34.64 12.94
N GLN A 714 11.50 -33.39 12.68
CA GLN A 714 11.77 -32.37 13.70
C GLN A 714 10.49 -31.91 14.41
N GLU A 715 9.38 -31.74 13.67
CA GLU A 715 8.08 -31.36 14.23
C GLU A 715 7.48 -32.50 15.05
N VAL A 716 7.60 -33.74 14.55
CA VAL A 716 7.27 -34.94 15.31
C VAL A 716 8.11 -34.99 16.60
N ALA A 717 9.43 -34.91 16.51
CA ALA A 717 10.30 -34.92 17.69
C ALA A 717 9.99 -33.82 18.71
N PHE A 718 9.50 -32.65 18.27
CA PHE A 718 9.06 -31.59 19.18
C PHE A 718 7.72 -31.92 19.88
N LEU A 719 6.75 -32.50 19.16
CA LEU A 719 5.52 -33.04 19.76
C LEU A 719 5.85 -34.14 20.80
N ASP A 720 6.72 -35.07 20.44
CA ASP A 720 7.19 -36.17 21.32
C ASP A 720 7.81 -35.61 22.60
N PHE A 721 8.63 -34.58 22.46
CA PHE A 721 9.26 -33.89 23.57
C PHE A 721 8.23 -33.22 24.47
N LEU A 722 7.25 -32.47 23.93
CA LEU A 722 6.19 -31.84 24.73
C LEU A 722 5.34 -32.88 25.49
N LEU A 723 5.02 -34.01 24.87
CA LEU A 723 4.34 -35.13 25.53
C LEU A 723 5.21 -35.75 26.64
N SER A 724 6.53 -35.83 26.43
CA SER A 724 7.47 -36.34 27.45
C SER A 724 7.59 -35.45 28.71
N LEU A 725 7.15 -34.19 28.63
CA LEU A 725 7.01 -33.29 29.79
C LEU A 725 5.77 -33.59 30.64
N GLY A 726 4.93 -34.55 30.23
CA GLY A 726 3.69 -34.91 30.94
C GLY A 726 2.48 -34.06 30.55
N ILE A 727 2.55 -33.32 29.43
CA ILE A 727 1.40 -32.56 28.93
C ILE A 727 0.39 -33.54 28.32
N ASP A 728 -0.83 -33.54 28.85
CA ASP A 728 -1.91 -34.39 28.35
C ASP A 728 -2.34 -33.99 26.93
N ILE A 729 -2.26 -34.94 25.99
CA ILE A 729 -2.71 -34.79 24.60
C ILE A 729 -4.23 -34.58 24.50
N ASN A 730 -4.96 -35.00 25.54
CA ASN A 730 -6.41 -34.89 25.69
C ASN A 730 -6.85 -33.69 26.55
N ALA A 731 -5.92 -32.82 26.94
CA ALA A 731 -6.24 -31.59 27.66
C ALA A 731 -7.26 -30.76 26.86
N ARG A 732 -8.23 -30.18 27.56
CA ARG A 732 -9.33 -29.38 26.98
C ARG A 732 -9.13 -27.89 27.29
N ASP A 733 -9.18 -27.06 26.25
CA ASP A 733 -9.13 -25.61 26.35
C ASP A 733 -10.44 -25.00 26.93
N ALA A 734 -10.57 -23.67 26.92
CA ALA A 734 -11.77 -22.98 27.38
C ALA A 734 -13.01 -23.21 26.50
N ARG A 735 -12.83 -23.64 25.25
CA ARG A 735 -13.91 -24.08 24.34
C ARG A 735 -14.20 -25.58 24.49
N GLY A 736 -13.49 -26.29 25.37
CA GLY A 736 -13.60 -27.73 25.55
C GLY A 736 -12.87 -28.54 24.49
N ARG A 737 -12.16 -27.89 23.55
CA ARG A 737 -11.47 -28.52 22.43
C ARG A 737 -10.12 -29.09 22.86
N THR A 738 -9.72 -30.17 22.21
CA THR A 738 -8.40 -30.82 22.35
C THR A 738 -7.55 -30.59 21.10
N LEU A 739 -6.26 -30.98 21.13
CA LEU A 739 -5.38 -30.93 19.96
C LEU A 739 -5.98 -31.62 18.72
N LEU A 740 -6.72 -32.71 18.92
CA LEU A 740 -7.38 -33.47 17.85
C LEU A 740 -8.55 -32.71 17.20
N HIS A 741 -9.24 -31.83 17.94
CA HIS A 741 -10.29 -30.98 17.37
C HIS A 741 -9.70 -29.95 16.41
N TYR A 742 -8.55 -29.36 16.75
CA TYR A 742 -7.83 -28.48 15.84
C TYR A 742 -7.25 -29.22 14.64
N ALA A 743 -6.80 -30.47 14.82
CA ALA A 743 -6.35 -31.31 13.70
C ALA A 743 -7.48 -31.63 12.73
N ALA A 744 -8.69 -31.83 13.24
CA ALA A 744 -9.88 -31.98 12.39
C ALA A 744 -10.23 -30.72 11.60
N GLU A 745 -10.16 -29.55 12.25
CA GLU A 745 -10.55 -28.27 11.66
C GLU A 745 -9.52 -27.73 10.64
N GLN A 746 -8.23 -28.02 10.80
CA GLN A 746 -7.21 -27.58 9.83
C GLN A 746 -7.20 -28.44 8.56
N GLU A 747 -7.57 -29.72 8.65
CA GLU A 747 -7.50 -30.65 7.51
C GLU A 747 -8.68 -30.50 6.52
N SER A 748 -9.63 -29.61 6.78
CA SER A 748 -10.56 -29.14 5.73
C SER A 748 -9.88 -28.25 4.69
N ASN A 749 -8.66 -27.78 4.96
CA ASN A 749 -7.99 -26.73 4.17
C ASN A 749 -6.76 -27.26 3.39
N ASP A 750 -6.24 -28.45 3.74
CA ASP A 750 -5.09 -29.08 3.09
C ASP A 750 -5.23 -30.62 3.14
N GLU A 751 -5.55 -31.24 2.00
CA GLU A 751 -5.69 -32.70 1.88
C GLU A 751 -4.34 -33.46 1.84
N SER A 752 -3.20 -32.76 1.86
CA SER A 752 -1.87 -33.38 1.61
C SER A 752 -1.22 -34.05 2.83
N ALA A 753 -1.70 -33.78 4.06
CA ALA A 753 -1.07 -34.27 5.29
C ALA A 753 -2.09 -34.72 6.36
N PRO A 754 -2.23 -36.04 6.65
CA PRO A 754 -3.12 -36.55 7.70
C PRO A 754 -2.59 -36.27 9.11
N ASN A 755 -2.67 -35.02 9.54
CA ASN A 755 -2.14 -34.54 10.81
C ASN A 755 -2.94 -35.12 12.00
N TYR A 756 -4.23 -35.43 11.80
CA TYR A 756 -5.01 -36.20 12.79
C TYR A 756 -4.39 -37.57 13.09
N ALA A 757 -3.76 -38.23 12.09
CA ALA A 757 -3.26 -39.59 12.26
C ALA A 757 -2.02 -39.64 13.17
N LEU A 758 -1.17 -38.62 13.11
CA LEU A 758 -0.05 -38.44 14.05
C LEU A 758 -0.57 -38.26 15.48
N VAL A 759 -1.55 -37.37 15.67
CA VAL A 759 -2.13 -37.05 16.99
C VAL A 759 -2.87 -38.27 17.58
N LEU A 760 -3.61 -39.03 16.77
CA LEU A 760 -4.21 -40.32 17.16
C LEU A 760 -3.16 -41.38 17.55
N ALA A 761 -2.09 -41.53 16.77
CA ALA A 761 -1.02 -42.49 17.04
C ALA A 761 -0.33 -42.24 18.40
N ARG A 762 -0.51 -41.05 18.99
CA ARG A 762 0.01 -40.64 20.30
C ARG A 762 -1.02 -40.61 21.42
N GLY A 763 -2.17 -41.25 21.22
CA GLY A 763 -3.16 -41.49 22.28
C GLY A 763 -4.23 -40.41 22.42
N ALA A 764 -4.45 -39.59 21.39
CA ALA A 764 -5.57 -38.67 21.38
C ALA A 764 -6.91 -39.40 21.30
N ASP A 765 -7.84 -39.03 22.18
CA ASP A 765 -9.16 -39.61 22.30
C ASP A 765 -10.14 -38.91 21.35
N LYS A 766 -10.62 -39.68 20.37
CA LYS A 766 -11.62 -39.27 19.37
C LYS A 766 -13.04 -39.12 19.93
N THR A 767 -13.29 -39.55 21.17
CA THR A 767 -14.62 -39.52 21.81
C THR A 767 -14.90 -38.25 22.60
N ILE A 768 -13.88 -37.43 22.88
CA ILE A 768 -14.03 -36.17 23.61
C ILE A 768 -14.88 -35.19 22.77
N GLU A 769 -15.85 -34.56 23.44
CA GLU A 769 -16.68 -33.48 22.89
C GLU A 769 -16.16 -32.11 23.36
N ASP A 770 -16.24 -31.10 22.49
CA ASP A 770 -16.09 -29.70 22.85
C ASP A 770 -17.33 -29.13 23.56
N ASN A 771 -17.33 -27.84 23.91
CA ASN A 771 -18.45 -27.23 24.63
C ASN A 771 -19.72 -27.07 23.78
N ASP A 772 -19.64 -27.21 22.45
CA ASP A 772 -20.80 -27.26 21.55
C ASP A 772 -21.37 -28.70 21.42
N GLY A 773 -20.77 -29.69 22.11
CA GLY A 773 -21.12 -31.11 21.98
C GLY A 773 -20.61 -31.75 20.70
N LYS A 774 -19.61 -31.15 20.02
CA LYS A 774 -19.01 -31.70 18.80
C LYS A 774 -17.75 -32.47 19.16
N ARG A 775 -17.58 -33.67 18.61
CA ARG A 775 -16.27 -34.35 18.65
C ARG A 775 -15.43 -33.90 17.47
N ALA A 776 -14.14 -34.21 17.49
CA ALA A 776 -13.25 -33.95 16.36
C ALA A 776 -13.80 -34.48 15.01
N VAL A 777 -14.45 -35.65 14.98
CA VAL A 777 -15.05 -36.22 13.75
C VAL A 777 -16.21 -35.39 13.17
N ASP A 778 -16.87 -34.60 14.03
CA ASP A 778 -18.04 -33.79 13.68
C ASP A 778 -17.63 -32.39 13.17
N LEU A 779 -16.36 -32.00 13.30
CA LEU A 779 -15.78 -30.77 12.74
C LEU A 779 -15.37 -30.89 11.26
N PHE A 780 -15.30 -32.12 10.71
CA PHE A 780 -14.95 -32.32 9.30
C PHE A 780 -16.08 -31.93 8.34
N ALA A 781 -15.72 -31.13 7.35
CA ALA A 781 -16.50 -30.95 6.14
C ALA A 781 -16.85 -32.30 5.47
N THR A 782 -17.98 -32.34 4.78
CA THR A 782 -18.69 -33.59 4.41
C THR A 782 -17.93 -34.52 3.44
N SER A 783 -16.84 -34.07 2.83
CA SER A 783 -16.10 -34.74 1.73
C SER A 783 -15.14 -35.85 2.17
N LEU A 784 -14.45 -35.74 3.31
CA LEU A 784 -13.32 -36.62 3.66
C LEU A 784 -13.75 -37.96 4.28
N ARG A 785 -14.14 -38.91 3.42
CA ARG A 785 -14.54 -40.29 3.82
C ARG A 785 -13.47 -41.06 4.58
N THR A 786 -12.19 -40.90 4.21
CA THR A 786 -11.04 -41.56 4.84
C THR A 786 -10.88 -41.16 6.29
N VAL A 787 -10.98 -39.87 6.58
CA VAL A 787 -10.75 -39.34 7.93
C VAL A 787 -11.91 -39.69 8.87
N ARG A 788 -13.15 -39.60 8.38
CA ARG A 788 -14.33 -40.12 9.10
C ARG A 788 -14.27 -41.62 9.39
N ALA A 789 -13.50 -42.42 8.63
CA ALA A 789 -13.30 -43.83 8.94
C ALA A 789 -12.27 -44.08 10.05
N ALA A 790 -11.28 -43.20 10.22
CA ALA A 790 -10.30 -43.26 11.31
C ALA A 790 -10.86 -42.75 12.65
N LEU A 791 -11.77 -41.76 12.59
CA LEU A 791 -12.29 -41.04 13.76
C LEU A 791 -13.71 -41.47 14.22
N ARG A 792 -14.33 -42.45 13.56
CA ARG A 792 -15.44 -43.24 14.11
C ARG A 792 -14.88 -44.37 14.97
#